data_AF-A0A962CA88-F1
#
_entry.id   AF-A0A962CA88-F1
#
_cell.length_a   1.000
_cell.length_b   1.000
_cell.length_c   1.000
_cell.angle_alpha   90.00
_cell.angle_beta   90.00
_cell.angle_gamma   90.00
#
_symmetry.space_group_name_H-M   'P 1'
#
loop_
_entity.id
_entity.type
_entity.pdbx_description
1 polymer ?
#
loop_
_entity_poly.entity_id
_entity_poly.type
_entity_poly.pdbx_seq_one_letter_code
_entity_poly.pdbx_strand_id
1 'polypeptide(L)'
;MQKVLSLATAIAATLAVTSAVADSIFVVPQGTDAPAAYAIVADYGSYRLYRGDPALAPAGAWVLDSAHELKFDRLHIDTRRSVSEVPPGFAVAAPTAAALQVVQFAGPLKDAWLEQLRAAGAVPIQYIESNGYLVWADAAARSRLATMAQAGNPLQYSQPLPAFIKLGNSLFTRLQQGADEGALLDVIVQRYRHGADADGRARIGALGLKPIDDWTPQLDYEVARFSASLAQVRALIELPDVYWVGEYLEPTLDDEVQAQIIRGNFNADLSGPLAPGYLDWLQTLGFSANADAYPILDITDSGVGDGTVATGDPTLHRYGDASQPTRMVFNQACTKSNGIVDGHGHLNANIALGYDVRDNVSTPGARFPGEYQRGQGMNPFGRLGATRVFAPGFDLGGCGGSYAGVIAASYAAGARISSNSWGCAGCAGQYDVSSQAYDAGTRDADPAAPGNQPLITVFSAGNDGPGPGTVGAPGNGKNMITVGASENPRTVDENGTWIDGCQIGAAGADDAMDVIFFSSRGPSPGNRVKPDLIAPGTHVTGTRANPGDGSNICDATRPLGNATYAASSGTSHSTPAISGVASLAWWWIANGQGSLDFEDGPPSVPTPALMKAWLVAHPVWLTGEGANDDLPSNAQGFGMPELEDMFSDTPKWLLNETHVLGASGDAWSATFEAAVPGAPVRIVLAWTDAPGAIGTSPQVNNLDLDVTRGSNVYLGNHLSGQWSTPGGVPDAANNVEAIFLPGGTPGPFTVRVHALNIAGDGVPGNADPTDQDFAIVCSNCARGPTFVFDVKPQQQSVCSATSASVPLMLSSLPILGFEVPLSLSVEGNPPGTSATFSVNPVAPGSMADLNIGDLAAAAAGRYRMAVEATAGGIVRTRYSLLDLFSASPSAFELVVPVAGAGNVDRQPLLSWQASAQAASYRIEIARDAAFADIVYSAETQATSHVVESRLEYATLYFWRVTALNACGETPVSAVASFTTTPVPGECPTGTTAAASYSNDFEAASTDWTTTGSFNTWALSSARAHSGTQAFLGQDLANISDQRLASPPISLPAGQAPLILEFWSHQTLEDRIGGCYDGALLEISTDDGISWSQVPDGQLLVGGYDGPISTSFNNPARGKQAWCGDPRDWTQTLVGLDGYAGQTVRLRFRLATDSSTGRVPDGFYLDDVRVQSCASPADEIFADGFD
;
A
#
# COMPACT_ATOMS: atom_id res chain seq x y z
N MET A 1 28.68 10.51 23.26
CA MET A 1 29.68 9.41 23.37
C MET A 1 29.71 8.70 24.72
N GLN A 2 30.11 9.30 25.85
CA GLN A 2 30.32 8.53 27.11
C GLN A 2 29.08 7.76 27.66
N LYS A 3 27.84 8.18 27.34
CA LYS A 3 26.61 7.42 27.66
C LYS A 3 26.33 6.19 26.76
N VAL A 4 27.03 6.05 25.62
CA VAL A 4 26.88 4.89 24.72
C VAL A 4 27.63 3.68 25.27
N LEU A 5 28.74 3.90 25.97
CA LEU A 5 29.60 2.85 26.50
C LEU A 5 28.95 2.03 27.63
N SER A 6 27.96 2.59 28.34
CA SER A 6 27.28 1.90 29.46
C SER A 6 26.21 0.89 29.02
N LEU A 7 25.66 1.02 27.81
CA LEU A 7 24.62 0.11 27.32
C LEU A 7 25.22 -1.20 26.77
N ALA A 8 26.37 -1.12 26.09
CA ALA A 8 27.11 -2.27 25.57
C ALA A 8 27.53 -3.27 26.68
N THR A 9 27.79 -2.79 27.90
CA THR A 9 28.12 -3.65 29.05
C THR A 9 26.96 -4.47 29.61
N ALA A 10 25.70 -4.16 29.27
CA ALA A 10 24.55 -4.96 29.71
C ALA A 10 24.35 -6.21 28.84
N ILE A 11 24.59 -6.08 27.52
CA ILE A 11 24.37 -7.15 26.53
C ILE A 11 25.45 -8.25 26.64
N ALA A 12 26.63 -7.94 27.18
CA ALA A 12 27.74 -8.89 27.36
C ALA A 12 27.59 -9.85 28.57
N ALA A 13 26.50 -9.77 29.34
CA ALA A 13 26.37 -10.43 30.64
C ALA A 13 25.72 -11.83 30.63
N THR A 14 25.19 -12.30 29.49
CA THR A 14 24.46 -13.59 29.39
C THR A 14 25.29 -14.76 28.87
N LEU A 15 26.51 -14.53 28.35
CA LEU A 15 27.40 -15.60 27.86
C LEU A 15 28.14 -16.36 28.99
N ALA A 16 27.37 -16.87 29.95
CA ALA A 16 27.81 -17.84 30.95
C ALA A 16 27.71 -19.29 30.40
N VAL A 17 28.32 -19.54 29.24
CA VAL A 17 28.34 -20.89 28.63
C VAL A 17 29.23 -21.82 29.46
N THR A 18 28.64 -22.67 30.31
CA THR A 18 29.19 -23.99 30.74
C THR A 18 28.22 -24.80 31.62
N SER A 19 27.17 -25.41 31.03
CA SER A 19 26.52 -26.63 31.57
C SER A 19 25.34 -27.17 30.74
N ALA A 20 24.56 -26.30 30.08
CA ALA A 20 23.20 -26.61 29.61
C ALA A 20 23.06 -27.43 28.29
N VAL A 21 24.09 -28.16 27.85
CA VAL A 21 24.07 -28.89 26.56
C VAL A 21 23.21 -30.17 26.60
N ALA A 22 22.82 -30.65 27.77
CA ALA A 22 22.20 -31.97 27.95
C ALA A 22 20.65 -31.97 28.09
N ASP A 23 19.97 -30.86 27.81
CA ASP A 23 18.54 -30.65 28.14
C ASP A 23 17.72 -30.06 26.97
N SER A 24 18.23 -30.18 25.73
CA SER A 24 17.49 -29.78 24.52
C SER A 24 16.35 -30.76 24.23
N ILE A 25 15.25 -30.25 23.67
CA ILE A 25 14.14 -31.08 23.15
C ILE A 25 14.23 -31.12 21.61
N PHE A 26 14.03 -32.30 21.04
CA PHE A 26 14.15 -32.58 19.60
C PHE A 26 12.83 -33.10 19.04
N VAL A 27 12.50 -32.68 17.82
CA VAL A 27 11.54 -33.38 16.96
C VAL A 27 12.31 -34.42 16.15
N VAL A 28 11.89 -35.68 16.23
CA VAL A 28 12.46 -36.81 15.48
C VAL A 28 11.36 -37.46 14.64
N PRO A 29 11.41 -37.38 13.29
CA PRO A 29 10.41 -37.99 12.41
C PRO A 29 10.25 -39.51 12.59
N GLN A 30 9.06 -40.03 12.31
CA GLN A 30 8.77 -41.46 12.34
C GLN A 30 9.67 -42.22 11.35
N GLY A 31 10.30 -43.30 11.83
CA GLY A 31 11.25 -44.10 11.05
C GLY A 31 12.72 -43.72 11.25
N THR A 32 13.01 -42.59 11.90
CA THR A 32 14.37 -42.21 12.29
C THR A 32 14.77 -42.84 13.63
N ASP A 33 15.89 -43.56 13.65
CA ASP A 33 16.45 -44.15 14.89
C ASP A 33 17.01 -43.06 15.81
N ALA A 34 16.52 -42.99 17.05
CA ALA A 34 17.01 -42.07 18.07
C ALA A 34 18.12 -42.71 18.94
N PRO A 35 19.10 -41.94 19.43
CA PRO A 35 20.13 -42.46 20.34
C PRO A 35 19.52 -43.05 21.62
N ALA A 36 19.98 -44.22 22.04
CA ALA A 36 19.48 -44.91 23.24
C ALA A 36 19.75 -44.19 24.59
N ALA A 37 20.44 -43.05 24.56
CA ALA A 37 20.64 -42.15 25.69
C ALA A 37 19.55 -41.06 25.81
N TYR A 38 18.72 -40.87 24.78
CA TYR A 38 17.65 -39.87 24.77
C TYR A 38 16.44 -40.35 25.54
N ALA A 39 15.81 -39.47 26.31
CA ALA A 39 14.53 -39.74 26.96
C ALA A 39 13.37 -39.35 26.04
N ILE A 40 12.39 -40.22 25.83
CA ILE A 40 11.14 -39.86 25.13
C ILE A 40 10.35 -38.90 26.02
N VAL A 41 9.94 -37.77 25.45
CA VAL A 41 9.04 -36.79 26.08
C VAL A 41 7.59 -37.11 25.71
N ALA A 42 7.32 -37.30 24.41
CA ALA A 42 6.02 -37.73 23.89
C ALA A 42 6.15 -38.35 22.48
N ASP A 43 5.14 -39.13 22.08
CA ASP A 43 5.03 -39.78 20.76
C ASP A 43 3.74 -39.29 20.08
N TYR A 44 3.82 -38.81 18.84
CA TYR A 44 2.72 -38.23 18.05
C TYR A 44 2.41 -39.09 16.81
N GLY A 45 2.90 -40.32 16.76
CA GLY A 45 2.78 -41.17 15.58
C GLY A 45 3.79 -40.77 14.51
N SER A 46 3.51 -39.72 13.73
CA SER A 46 4.34 -39.24 12.61
C SER A 46 5.67 -38.61 13.06
N TYR A 47 5.79 -38.19 14.31
CA TYR A 47 7.05 -37.80 14.94
C TYR A 47 7.08 -38.14 16.44
N ARG A 48 8.26 -38.04 17.05
CA ARG A 48 8.50 -38.18 18.49
C ARG A 48 9.29 -37.00 19.03
N LEU A 49 8.97 -36.60 20.25
CA LEU A 49 9.77 -35.68 21.02
C LEU A 49 10.75 -36.44 21.92
N TYR A 50 12.01 -36.04 21.86
CA TYR A 50 13.08 -36.58 22.71
C TYR A 50 13.81 -35.46 23.47
N ARG A 51 14.42 -35.78 24.60
CA ARG A 51 15.31 -34.92 25.37
C ARG A 51 16.73 -35.51 25.41
N GLY A 52 17.75 -34.69 25.12
CA GLY A 52 19.14 -35.14 24.96
C GLY A 52 20.16 -34.05 24.60
N ASP A 53 21.30 -34.48 24.04
CA ASP A 53 22.45 -33.64 23.65
C ASP A 53 22.42 -33.37 22.12
N PRO A 54 22.33 -32.11 21.66
CA PRO A 54 22.16 -31.79 20.24
C PRO A 54 23.35 -32.20 19.36
N ALA A 55 24.53 -32.44 19.93
CA ALA A 55 25.66 -32.98 19.19
C ALA A 55 25.47 -34.44 18.74
N LEU A 56 24.42 -35.12 19.22
CA LEU A 56 24.07 -36.52 18.89
C LEU A 56 22.74 -36.65 18.14
N ALA A 57 22.14 -35.55 17.68
CA ALA A 57 20.87 -35.59 16.95
C ALA A 57 20.98 -36.40 15.64
N PRO A 58 20.05 -37.32 15.35
CA PRO A 58 20.06 -38.07 14.11
C PRO A 58 19.72 -37.16 12.91
N ALA A 59 20.21 -37.49 11.72
CA ALA A 59 19.94 -36.72 10.51
C ALA A 59 18.42 -36.64 10.24
N GLY A 60 17.90 -35.44 10.00
CA GLY A 60 16.47 -35.18 9.83
C GLY A 60 15.70 -34.91 11.13
N ALA A 61 16.36 -34.94 12.30
CA ALA A 61 15.82 -34.37 13.53
C ALA A 61 16.27 -32.91 13.71
N TRP A 62 15.42 -32.08 14.30
CA TRP A 62 15.72 -30.68 14.63
C TRP A 62 15.45 -30.37 16.10
N VAL A 63 16.05 -29.29 16.59
CA VAL A 63 15.81 -28.78 17.96
C VAL A 63 14.50 -28.00 17.95
N LEU A 64 13.66 -28.21 18.96
CA LEU A 64 12.53 -27.33 19.24
C LEU A 64 13.05 -26.14 20.07
N ASP A 65 13.66 -25.15 19.40
CA ASP A 65 14.47 -24.11 20.07
C ASP A 65 13.70 -23.35 21.16
N SER A 66 12.43 -23.07 20.93
CA SER A 66 11.56 -22.35 21.88
C SER A 66 11.00 -23.23 23.02
N ALA A 67 11.38 -24.51 23.11
CA ALA A 67 10.81 -25.49 24.05
C ALA A 67 10.97 -25.17 25.55
N HIS A 68 11.73 -24.13 25.91
CA HIS A 68 11.99 -23.68 27.28
C HIS A 68 11.63 -22.21 27.51
N GLU A 69 10.85 -21.61 26.60
CA GLU A 69 10.44 -20.20 26.68
C GLU A 69 8.94 -20.03 26.47
N LEU A 70 8.36 -18.93 26.97
CA LEU A 70 7.02 -18.45 26.60
C LEU A 70 7.17 -17.02 26.05
N LYS A 71 6.69 -16.74 24.84
CA LYS A 71 6.94 -15.48 24.14
C LYS A 71 5.76 -14.50 24.22
N PHE A 72 5.97 -13.38 24.91
CA PHE A 72 5.10 -12.21 24.89
C PHE A 72 5.78 -11.11 24.06
N ASP A 73 5.02 -10.21 23.42
CA ASP A 73 5.52 -9.27 22.39
C ASP A 73 6.71 -8.39 22.85
N ARG A 74 6.89 -8.26 24.17
CA ARG A 74 7.91 -7.41 24.81
C ARG A 74 8.90 -8.19 25.67
N LEU A 75 8.64 -9.46 26.01
CA LEU A 75 9.38 -10.26 26.99
C LEU A 75 9.23 -11.77 26.77
N HIS A 76 10.31 -12.52 26.92
CA HIS A 76 10.27 -13.98 27.02
C HIS A 76 10.32 -14.43 28.49
N ILE A 77 9.64 -15.51 28.84
CA ILE A 77 9.80 -16.19 30.15
C ILE A 77 10.59 -17.48 29.95
N ASP A 78 11.83 -17.52 30.46
CA ASP A 78 12.65 -18.74 30.58
C ASP A 78 12.03 -19.69 31.60
N THR A 79 11.32 -20.73 31.14
CA THR A 79 10.46 -21.59 31.98
C THR A 79 11.24 -22.63 32.78
N ARG A 80 12.55 -22.78 32.53
CA ARG A 80 13.48 -23.54 33.40
C ARG A 80 13.67 -22.85 34.76
N ARG A 81 13.26 -21.59 34.90
CA ARG A 81 13.37 -20.81 36.15
C ARG A 81 12.08 -20.87 36.95
N SER A 82 12.20 -21.08 38.26
CA SER A 82 11.03 -21.14 39.16
C SER A 82 10.37 -19.78 39.44
N VAL A 83 10.96 -18.67 39.00
CA VAL A 83 10.45 -17.29 39.15
C VAL A 83 10.88 -16.46 37.93
N SER A 84 9.96 -15.67 37.37
CA SER A 84 10.25 -14.73 36.28
C SER A 84 11.06 -13.52 36.76
N GLU A 85 11.89 -12.94 35.88
CA GLU A 85 12.56 -11.66 36.17
C GLU A 85 11.53 -10.51 36.19
N VAL A 86 11.67 -9.59 37.14
CA VAL A 86 10.69 -8.50 37.37
C VAL A 86 11.30 -7.17 36.94
N PRO A 87 10.71 -6.45 35.96
CA PRO A 87 11.24 -5.15 35.52
C PRO A 87 11.22 -4.08 36.63
N PRO A 88 12.15 -3.11 36.60
CA PRO A 88 12.14 -1.98 37.53
C PRO A 88 10.79 -1.24 37.54
N GLY A 89 10.31 -0.89 38.75
CA GLY A 89 9.03 -0.22 38.92
C GLY A 89 7.80 -1.14 38.95
N PHE A 90 8.00 -2.46 39.01
CA PHE A 90 6.94 -3.46 39.20
C PHE A 90 7.25 -4.43 40.35
N ALA A 91 6.24 -5.20 40.77
CA ALA A 91 6.34 -6.27 41.74
C ALA A 91 5.57 -7.51 41.24
N VAL A 92 5.73 -8.64 41.93
CA VAL A 92 4.93 -9.85 41.70
C VAL A 92 4.37 -10.32 43.04
N ALA A 93 3.05 -10.46 43.11
CA ALA A 93 2.34 -10.96 44.29
C ALA A 93 1.56 -12.24 43.93
N ALA A 94 1.56 -13.22 44.82
CA ALA A 94 0.78 -14.44 44.64
C ALA A 94 -0.72 -14.16 44.86
N PRO A 95 -1.62 -14.42 43.88
CA PRO A 95 -3.05 -14.16 44.06
C PRO A 95 -3.65 -15.01 45.18
N THR A 96 -4.55 -14.41 45.97
CA THR A 96 -5.24 -15.08 47.09
C THR A 96 -6.57 -15.74 46.69
N ALA A 97 -7.21 -15.26 45.62
CA ALA A 97 -8.45 -15.78 45.03
C ALA A 97 -8.19 -16.37 43.63
N ALA A 98 -9.23 -16.70 42.86
CA ALA A 98 -9.09 -17.09 41.46
C ALA A 98 -8.48 -15.96 40.62
N ALA A 99 -7.61 -16.32 39.66
CA ALA A 99 -6.86 -15.39 38.83
C ALA A 99 -6.34 -16.08 37.56
N LEU A 100 -5.90 -15.27 36.59
CA LEU A 100 -5.18 -15.73 35.40
C LEU A 100 -3.82 -16.34 35.75
N GLN A 101 -3.55 -17.50 35.16
CA GLN A 101 -2.34 -18.32 35.33
C GLN A 101 -1.84 -18.72 33.94
N VAL A 102 -0.54 -18.71 33.71
CA VAL A 102 0.07 -19.31 32.50
C VAL A 102 0.70 -20.66 32.85
N VAL A 103 0.52 -21.64 31.98
CA VAL A 103 1.17 -22.95 32.04
C VAL A 103 1.94 -23.21 30.75
N GLN A 104 2.87 -24.17 30.77
CA GLN A 104 3.53 -24.67 29.55
C GLN A 104 3.55 -26.19 29.57
N PHE A 105 3.12 -26.81 28.47
CA PHE A 105 3.23 -28.24 28.22
C PHE A 105 4.66 -28.63 27.80
N ALA A 106 5.01 -29.91 27.97
CA ALA A 106 6.33 -30.45 27.62
C ALA A 106 6.56 -30.63 26.09
N GLY A 107 5.62 -30.17 25.26
CA GLY A 107 5.64 -30.27 23.79
C GLY A 107 4.29 -29.85 23.17
N PRO A 108 4.17 -29.91 21.83
CA PRO A 108 2.92 -29.74 21.08
C PRO A 108 1.67 -30.37 21.71
N LEU A 109 0.53 -29.72 21.52
CA LEU A 109 -0.68 -29.98 22.30
C LEU A 109 -1.33 -31.33 21.99
N LYS A 110 -2.05 -31.83 23.00
CA LYS A 110 -2.97 -32.97 22.92
C LYS A 110 -4.20 -32.66 23.76
N ASP A 111 -5.38 -32.95 23.25
CA ASP A 111 -6.68 -32.86 23.92
C ASP A 111 -6.71 -33.69 25.22
N ALA A 112 -6.08 -34.87 25.25
CA ALA A 112 -5.84 -35.65 26.47
C ALA A 112 -4.99 -34.92 27.54
N TRP A 113 -4.30 -33.82 27.22
CA TRP A 113 -3.60 -32.95 28.16
C TRP A 113 -4.46 -31.74 28.58
N LEU A 114 -5.31 -31.20 27.69
CA LEU A 114 -6.33 -30.22 28.07
C LEU A 114 -7.33 -30.81 29.08
N GLU A 115 -7.76 -32.07 28.89
CA GLU A 115 -8.59 -32.78 29.86
C GLU A 115 -7.90 -32.96 31.22
N GLN A 116 -6.57 -33.03 31.27
CA GLN A 116 -5.83 -33.06 32.54
C GLN A 116 -5.82 -31.69 33.24
N LEU A 117 -5.81 -30.57 32.50
CA LEU A 117 -6.01 -29.23 33.09
C LEU A 117 -7.43 -29.08 33.67
N ARG A 118 -8.44 -29.53 32.92
CA ARG A 118 -9.85 -29.52 33.34
C ARG A 118 -10.06 -30.40 34.58
N ALA A 119 -9.48 -31.60 34.61
CA ALA A 119 -9.47 -32.49 35.78
C ALA A 119 -8.68 -31.91 36.98
N ALA A 120 -7.65 -31.09 36.73
CA ALA A 120 -6.97 -30.31 37.77
C ALA A 120 -7.81 -29.11 38.27
N GLY A 121 -9.01 -28.89 37.74
CA GLY A 121 -9.91 -27.80 38.14
C GLY A 121 -9.46 -26.41 37.68
N ALA A 122 -8.65 -26.36 36.62
CA ALA A 122 -8.38 -25.12 35.88
C ALA A 122 -9.28 -25.07 34.63
N VAL A 123 -9.66 -23.87 34.20
CA VAL A 123 -10.37 -23.66 32.93
C VAL A 123 -9.33 -23.19 31.91
N PRO A 124 -9.02 -23.97 30.86
CA PRO A 124 -8.23 -23.47 29.73
C PRO A 124 -8.98 -22.33 29.04
N ILE A 125 -8.30 -21.21 28.79
CA ILE A 125 -8.85 -20.02 28.11
C ILE A 125 -8.30 -19.95 26.68
N GLN A 126 -6.98 -19.78 26.53
CA GLN A 126 -6.36 -19.54 25.22
C GLN A 126 -4.91 -20.05 25.17
N TYR A 127 -4.51 -20.57 24.01
CA TYR A 127 -3.12 -20.96 23.74
C TYR A 127 -2.18 -19.73 23.74
N ILE A 128 -0.92 -19.96 24.11
CA ILE A 128 0.19 -18.99 24.00
C ILE A 128 1.34 -19.73 23.31
N GLU A 129 2.10 -19.04 22.46
CA GLU A 129 3.21 -19.62 21.69
C GLU A 129 4.20 -20.43 22.55
N SER A 130 4.91 -21.38 21.92
CA SER A 130 5.81 -22.32 22.60
C SER A 130 5.12 -23.25 23.61
N ASN A 131 4.03 -23.90 23.22
CA ASN A 131 3.28 -24.87 24.04
C ASN A 131 2.67 -24.27 25.33
N GLY A 132 2.44 -22.95 25.34
CA GLY A 132 1.84 -22.22 26.45
C GLY A 132 0.32 -22.32 26.48
N TYR A 133 -0.26 -22.11 27.66
CA TYR A 133 -1.72 -21.96 27.79
C TYR A 133 -2.08 -21.01 28.94
N LEU A 134 -2.97 -20.06 28.67
CA LEU A 134 -3.60 -19.20 29.66
C LEU A 134 -4.79 -19.94 30.29
N VAL A 135 -4.84 -20.02 31.61
CA VAL A 135 -5.89 -20.73 32.35
C VAL A 135 -6.45 -19.88 33.48
N TRP A 136 -7.75 -20.01 33.75
CA TRP A 136 -8.35 -19.52 34.99
C TRP A 136 -8.21 -20.59 36.07
N ALA A 137 -7.61 -20.23 37.21
CA ALA A 137 -7.36 -21.19 38.29
C ALA A 137 -7.61 -20.58 39.68
N ASP A 138 -8.30 -21.32 40.55
CA ASP A 138 -8.35 -21.01 41.99
C ASP A 138 -7.07 -21.44 42.73
N ALA A 139 -6.94 -21.08 44.00
CA ALA A 139 -5.74 -21.40 44.79
C ALA A 139 -5.45 -22.91 44.91
N ALA A 140 -6.48 -23.77 44.88
CA ALA A 140 -6.31 -25.22 44.95
C ALA A 140 -5.96 -25.81 43.57
N ALA A 141 -6.53 -25.27 42.48
CA ALA A 141 -6.16 -25.60 41.12
C ALA A 141 -4.70 -25.21 40.83
N ARG A 142 -4.28 -23.98 41.17
CA ARG A 142 -2.88 -23.54 41.06
C ARG A 142 -1.91 -24.47 41.78
N SER A 143 -2.27 -24.95 42.99
CA SER A 143 -1.44 -25.93 43.72
C SER A 143 -1.33 -27.29 43.01
N ARG A 144 -2.37 -27.74 42.29
CA ARG A 144 -2.34 -28.97 41.49
C ARG A 144 -1.51 -28.78 40.21
N LEU A 145 -1.70 -27.67 39.49
CA LEU A 145 -0.90 -27.34 38.30
C LEU A 145 0.59 -27.22 38.61
N ALA A 146 0.96 -26.59 39.75
CA ALA A 146 2.35 -26.54 40.21
C ALA A 146 2.94 -27.93 40.53
N THR A 147 2.10 -28.87 41.01
CA THR A 147 2.51 -30.26 41.23
C THR A 147 2.71 -31.01 39.91
N MET A 148 1.86 -30.75 38.90
CA MET A 148 2.02 -31.30 37.54
C MET A 148 3.30 -30.78 36.87
N ALA A 149 3.58 -29.47 36.97
CA ALA A 149 4.82 -28.89 36.45
C ALA A 149 6.08 -29.48 37.10
N GLN A 150 6.04 -29.75 38.41
CA GLN A 150 7.14 -30.45 39.11
C GLN A 150 7.32 -31.92 38.68
N ALA A 151 6.30 -32.55 38.09
CA ALA A 151 6.40 -33.89 37.53
C ALA A 151 6.96 -33.92 36.09
N GLY A 152 6.96 -32.78 35.39
CA GLY A 152 7.52 -32.64 34.03
C GLY A 152 6.69 -33.28 32.92
N ASN A 153 5.49 -33.78 33.21
CA ASN A 153 4.55 -34.36 32.24
C ASN A 153 3.12 -34.30 32.80
N PRO A 154 2.11 -33.76 32.06
CA PRO A 154 2.24 -33.13 30.75
C PRO A 154 2.76 -31.68 30.82
N LEU A 155 2.75 -31.05 32.00
CA LEU A 155 3.26 -29.70 32.23
C LEU A 155 4.73 -29.70 32.63
N GLN A 156 5.44 -28.65 32.23
CA GLN A 156 6.77 -28.29 32.74
C GLN A 156 6.82 -26.93 33.44
N TYR A 157 5.83 -26.04 33.21
CA TYR A 157 5.73 -24.73 33.86
C TYR A 157 4.31 -24.41 34.33
N SER A 158 4.19 -23.64 35.42
CA SER A 158 2.91 -23.11 35.90
C SER A 158 3.10 -21.95 36.89
N GLN A 159 2.67 -20.73 36.55
CA GLN A 159 2.73 -19.55 37.42
C GLN A 159 1.55 -18.58 37.16
N PRO A 160 1.18 -17.70 38.13
CA PRO A 160 0.24 -16.61 37.89
C PRO A 160 0.74 -15.64 36.82
N LEU A 161 -0.16 -15.03 36.02
CA LEU A 161 0.20 -14.05 34.99
C LEU A 161 0.71 -12.73 35.63
N PRO A 162 1.98 -12.32 35.44
CA PRO A 162 2.53 -11.11 36.06
C PRO A 162 1.93 -9.82 35.48
N ALA A 163 1.63 -8.85 36.34
CA ALA A 163 0.96 -7.60 35.94
C ALA A 163 1.69 -6.82 34.84
N PHE A 164 3.04 -6.82 34.83
CA PHE A 164 3.85 -6.10 33.84
C PHE A 164 3.79 -6.68 32.41
N ILE A 165 3.26 -7.89 32.23
CA ILE A 165 3.05 -8.50 30.91
C ILE A 165 1.75 -7.98 30.27
N LYS A 166 0.79 -7.55 31.09
CA LYS A 166 -0.53 -7.06 30.68
C LYS A 166 -0.53 -5.64 30.10
N LEU A 167 0.61 -5.14 29.64
CA LEU A 167 0.80 -3.76 29.17
C LEU A 167 1.27 -3.75 27.71
N GLY A 168 0.53 -3.05 26.85
CA GLY A 168 0.99 -2.69 25.51
C GLY A 168 2.27 -1.82 25.55
N ASN A 169 3.08 -1.91 24.51
CA ASN A 169 4.42 -1.31 24.42
C ASN A 169 4.45 0.19 24.73
N SER A 170 3.47 0.98 24.24
CA SER A 170 3.39 2.42 24.48
C SER A 170 3.25 2.75 25.98
N LEU A 171 2.26 2.16 26.66
CA LEU A 171 2.03 2.35 28.09
C LEU A 171 3.21 1.85 28.93
N PHE A 172 3.80 0.69 28.59
CA PHE A 172 5.00 0.22 29.29
C PHE A 172 6.17 1.22 29.15
N THR A 173 6.38 1.76 27.95
CA THR A 173 7.43 2.75 27.67
C THR A 173 7.21 4.04 28.46
N ARG A 174 5.98 4.58 28.48
CA ARG A 174 5.61 5.75 29.31
C ARG A 174 5.88 5.51 30.80
N LEU A 175 5.55 4.32 31.31
CA LEU A 175 5.76 3.93 32.71
C LEU A 175 7.24 3.69 33.08
N GLN A 176 8.11 3.34 32.13
CA GLN A 176 9.57 3.26 32.34
C GLN A 176 10.27 4.62 32.24
N GLN A 177 9.80 5.51 31.36
CA GLN A 177 10.41 6.83 31.14
C GLN A 177 10.07 7.87 32.21
N GLY A 178 9.12 7.57 33.12
CA GLY A 178 8.71 8.50 34.18
C GLY A 178 7.84 9.65 33.68
N ALA A 179 6.95 9.36 32.72
CA ALA A 179 5.94 10.30 32.25
C ALA A 179 4.99 10.76 33.38
N ASP A 180 4.34 11.91 33.20
CA ASP A 180 3.46 12.52 34.21
C ASP A 180 2.34 11.58 34.64
N GLU A 181 2.33 11.19 35.92
CA GLU A 181 1.33 10.26 36.47
C GLU A 181 -0.10 10.82 36.43
N GLY A 182 -0.26 12.15 36.29
CA GLY A 182 -1.55 12.83 36.18
C GLY A 182 -2.10 12.95 34.75
N ALA A 183 -1.32 12.62 33.71
CA ALA A 183 -1.78 12.66 32.33
C ALA A 183 -2.83 11.58 32.06
N LEU A 184 -3.99 11.99 31.52
CA LEU A 184 -5.00 11.06 31.02
C LEU A 184 -4.63 10.58 29.62
N LEU A 185 -4.73 9.27 29.43
CA LEU A 185 -4.57 8.57 28.15
C LEU A 185 -5.83 7.76 27.89
N ASP A 186 -6.27 7.72 26.64
CA ASP A 186 -7.35 6.81 26.26
C ASP A 186 -6.77 5.43 26.04
N VAL A 187 -7.22 4.47 26.86
CA VAL A 187 -6.69 3.12 26.97
C VAL A 187 -7.77 2.07 26.71
N ILE A 188 -7.37 1.00 26.03
CA ILE A 188 -8.17 -0.20 25.81
C ILE A 188 -7.89 -1.16 26.97
N VAL A 189 -8.94 -1.73 27.58
CA VAL A 189 -8.82 -2.78 28.63
C VAL A 189 -9.56 -4.03 28.20
N GLN A 190 -8.88 -5.18 28.21
CA GLN A 190 -9.47 -6.50 27.99
C GLN A 190 -9.47 -7.31 29.31
N ARG A 191 -10.62 -7.92 29.66
CA ARG A 191 -10.75 -8.83 30.81
C ARG A 191 -11.40 -10.16 30.43
N TYR A 192 -11.04 -11.23 31.11
CA TYR A 192 -11.66 -12.56 30.96
C TYR A 192 -13.07 -12.60 31.56
N ARG A 193 -14.02 -13.21 30.85
CA ARG A 193 -15.41 -13.39 31.31
C ARG A 193 -15.52 -14.67 32.15
N HIS A 194 -16.12 -14.58 33.34
CA HIS A 194 -16.24 -15.72 34.25
C HIS A 194 -17.51 -15.63 35.10
N GLY A 195 -17.90 -16.73 35.76
CA GLY A 195 -19.16 -16.86 36.53
C GLY A 195 -19.38 -15.93 37.74
N ALA A 196 -18.61 -14.84 37.88
CA ALA A 196 -18.82 -13.75 38.83
C ALA A 196 -18.54 -12.36 38.18
N ASP A 197 -18.87 -12.20 36.89
CA ASP A 197 -18.56 -11.01 36.07
C ASP A 197 -18.97 -9.66 36.65
N ALA A 198 -20.10 -9.61 37.38
CA ALA A 198 -20.59 -8.38 38.02
C ALA A 198 -19.55 -7.77 38.98
N ASP A 199 -18.77 -8.61 39.67
CA ASP A 199 -17.72 -8.15 40.59
C ASP A 199 -16.51 -7.57 39.84
N GLY A 200 -16.24 -8.01 38.60
CA GLY A 200 -15.08 -7.57 37.81
C GLY A 200 -15.26 -6.20 37.18
N ARG A 201 -16.41 -5.96 36.54
CA ARG A 201 -16.79 -4.62 36.08
C ARG A 201 -16.85 -3.63 37.27
N ALA A 202 -17.28 -4.09 38.45
CA ALA A 202 -17.25 -3.30 39.68
C ALA A 202 -15.83 -3.02 40.22
N ARG A 203 -14.88 -3.96 40.10
CA ARG A 203 -13.45 -3.73 40.44
C ARG A 203 -12.86 -2.58 39.61
N ILE A 204 -13.14 -2.54 38.31
CA ILE A 204 -12.67 -1.45 37.43
C ILE A 204 -13.36 -0.12 37.78
N GLY A 205 -14.68 -0.12 38.00
CA GLY A 205 -15.42 1.07 38.44
C GLY A 205 -14.94 1.64 39.79
N ALA A 206 -14.44 0.79 40.69
CA ALA A 206 -13.85 1.21 41.97
C ALA A 206 -12.53 1.99 41.83
N LEU A 207 -11.86 1.93 40.66
CA LEU A 207 -10.70 2.77 40.31
C LEU A 207 -11.11 4.19 39.85
N GLY A 208 -12.39 4.53 39.92
CA GLY A 208 -12.95 5.79 39.42
C GLY A 208 -13.13 5.84 37.89
N LEU A 209 -12.75 4.76 37.20
CA LEU A 209 -12.84 4.64 35.75
C LEU A 209 -14.28 4.40 35.30
N LYS A 210 -14.64 5.00 34.16
CA LYS A 210 -15.87 4.74 33.41
C LYS A 210 -15.48 4.47 31.97
N PRO A 211 -16.11 3.49 31.30
CA PRO A 211 -15.77 3.20 29.93
C PRO A 211 -16.32 4.29 29.00
N ILE A 212 -15.62 4.50 27.88
CA ILE A 212 -15.95 5.46 26.82
C ILE A 212 -17.06 4.89 25.91
N ASP A 213 -17.03 3.58 25.69
CA ASP A 213 -18.04 2.81 24.95
C ASP A 213 -18.62 1.71 25.86
N ASP A 214 -19.63 0.96 25.39
CA ASP A 214 -20.12 -0.21 26.12
C ASP A 214 -19.13 -1.39 26.09
N TRP A 215 -19.23 -2.24 27.11
CA TRP A 215 -18.43 -3.46 27.22
C TRP A 215 -18.83 -4.48 26.14
N THR A 216 -17.93 -4.77 25.20
CA THR A 216 -18.21 -5.71 24.11
C THR A 216 -17.49 -7.06 24.33
N PRO A 217 -18.19 -8.21 24.24
CA PRO A 217 -17.55 -9.52 24.24
C PRO A 217 -16.60 -9.71 23.05
N GLN A 218 -15.49 -10.41 23.28
CA GLN A 218 -14.53 -10.81 22.25
C GLN A 218 -13.90 -12.14 22.65
N LEU A 219 -14.22 -13.22 21.93
CA LEU A 219 -13.92 -14.60 22.36
C LEU A 219 -14.37 -14.81 23.81
N ASP A 220 -13.58 -15.46 24.67
CA ASP A 220 -13.84 -15.63 26.10
C ASP A 220 -13.63 -14.35 26.95
N TYR A 221 -13.28 -13.23 26.32
CA TYR A 221 -13.03 -11.95 26.97
C TYR A 221 -14.16 -10.93 26.74
N GLU A 222 -14.03 -9.77 27.37
CA GLU A 222 -14.71 -8.54 26.97
C GLU A 222 -13.74 -7.35 27.02
N VAL A 223 -14.01 -6.36 26.16
CA VAL A 223 -13.18 -5.17 25.95
C VAL A 223 -14.00 -3.91 26.16
N ALA A 224 -13.38 -2.87 26.72
CA ALA A 224 -13.88 -1.49 26.70
C ALA A 224 -12.73 -0.48 26.68
N ARG A 225 -12.97 0.70 26.08
CA ARG A 225 -12.06 1.87 26.16
C ARG A 225 -12.33 2.66 27.44
N PHE A 226 -11.32 3.31 28.00
CA PHE A 226 -11.37 4.14 29.21
C PHE A 226 -10.42 5.32 29.06
N SER A 227 -10.77 6.50 29.59
CA SER A 227 -9.78 7.57 29.79
C SER A 227 -9.16 7.41 31.19
N ALA A 228 -7.85 7.15 31.26
CA ALA A 228 -7.17 6.71 32.47
C ALA A 228 -5.83 7.42 32.70
N SER A 229 -5.52 7.74 33.96
CA SER A 229 -4.19 8.16 34.37
C SER A 229 -3.21 6.98 34.42
N LEU A 230 -1.90 7.24 34.29
CA LEU A 230 -0.88 6.19 34.44
C LEU A 230 -0.94 5.49 35.82
N ALA A 231 -1.37 6.19 36.87
CA ALA A 231 -1.64 5.61 38.18
C ALA A 231 -2.82 4.61 38.15
N GLN A 232 -3.89 4.91 37.39
CA GLN A 232 -5.01 3.99 37.19
C GLN A 232 -4.64 2.81 36.28
N VAL A 233 -3.78 3.01 35.26
CA VAL A 233 -3.21 1.93 34.44
C VAL A 233 -2.42 0.94 35.31
N ARG A 234 -1.60 1.42 36.25
CA ARG A 234 -0.91 0.55 37.24
C ARG A 234 -1.90 -0.23 38.11
N ALA A 235 -3.06 0.32 38.44
CA ALA A 235 -4.08 -0.37 39.24
C ALA A 235 -4.93 -1.37 38.45
N LEU A 236 -5.16 -1.12 37.14
CA LEU A 236 -5.89 -2.01 36.24
C LEU A 236 -5.19 -3.37 36.06
N ILE A 237 -3.87 -3.36 35.83
CA ILE A 237 -3.11 -4.58 35.55
C ILE A 237 -2.98 -5.52 36.76
N GLU A 238 -3.12 -5.01 37.98
CA GLU A 238 -3.14 -5.83 39.21
C GLU A 238 -4.48 -6.55 39.43
N LEU A 239 -5.53 -6.25 38.64
CA LEU A 239 -6.81 -6.95 38.73
C LEU A 239 -6.69 -8.41 38.22
N PRO A 240 -7.30 -9.39 38.91
CA PRO A 240 -7.06 -10.81 38.64
C PRO A 240 -7.62 -11.29 37.30
N ASP A 241 -8.68 -10.63 36.81
CA ASP A 241 -9.42 -10.92 35.59
C ASP A 241 -9.03 -10.03 34.39
N VAL A 242 -8.36 -8.89 34.61
CA VAL A 242 -7.78 -8.10 33.52
C VAL A 242 -6.63 -8.88 32.89
N TYR A 243 -6.67 -9.02 31.56
CA TYR A 243 -5.65 -9.70 30.77
C TYR A 243 -4.68 -8.71 30.12
N TRP A 244 -5.17 -7.60 29.55
CA TRP A 244 -4.35 -6.62 28.81
C TRP A 244 -4.87 -5.19 28.91
N VAL A 245 -3.96 -4.22 28.85
CA VAL A 245 -4.20 -2.77 28.82
C VAL A 245 -3.24 -2.09 27.83
N GLY A 246 -3.76 -1.32 26.86
CA GLY A 246 -2.98 -0.61 25.83
C GLY A 246 -3.52 0.78 25.48
N GLU A 247 -2.85 1.53 24.61
CA GLU A 247 -3.19 2.91 24.20
C GLU A 247 -3.82 2.95 22.78
N TYR A 248 -4.37 4.10 22.33
CA TYR A 248 -5.27 4.22 21.16
C TYR A 248 -4.90 5.40 20.20
N LEU A 249 -4.83 5.19 18.85
CA LEU A 249 -4.17 6.06 17.81
C LEU A 249 -4.77 5.92 16.34
N GLU A 250 -4.38 6.73 15.29
CA GLU A 250 -5.13 6.98 13.97
C GLU A 250 -4.27 7.14 12.58
N PRO A 251 -4.82 7.10 11.29
CA PRO A 251 -4.14 6.82 9.90
C PRO A 251 -4.54 7.56 8.49
N THR A 252 -4.08 7.18 7.21
CA THR A 252 -4.18 7.86 5.77
C THR A 252 -4.18 6.98 4.38
N LEU A 253 -4.53 7.40 3.07
CA LEU A 253 -4.86 6.57 1.75
C LEU A 253 -4.53 6.98 0.18
N ASP A 254 -4.58 6.10 -0.94
CA ASP A 254 -4.60 6.23 -2.54
C ASP A 254 -4.44 4.90 -3.51
N ASP A 255 -4.01 4.68 -4.84
CA ASP A 255 -4.25 5.17 -6.32
C ASP A 255 -4.43 4.22 -7.62
N GLU A 256 -4.52 4.78 -8.88
CA GLU A 256 -4.41 4.13 -10.26
C GLU A 256 -3.06 3.55 -10.82
N VAL A 257 -1.96 4.30 -11.10
CA VAL A 257 -0.94 3.83 -12.12
C VAL A 257 -0.22 2.54 -11.72
N GLN A 258 -0.17 2.32 -10.42
CA GLN A 258 -0.17 1.06 -9.70
C GLN A 258 -0.69 -0.16 -10.51
N ALA A 259 -1.81 -0.03 -11.23
CA ALA A 259 -2.47 -1.07 -12.05
C ALA A 259 -1.59 -1.66 -13.15
N GLN A 260 -0.78 -0.84 -13.83
CA GLN A 260 0.05 -1.32 -14.95
C GLN A 260 1.31 -2.05 -14.45
N ILE A 261 1.78 -1.68 -13.26
CA ILE A 261 2.91 -2.29 -12.56
C ILE A 261 2.49 -3.63 -11.96
N ILE A 262 1.34 -3.65 -11.26
CA ILE A 262 0.69 -4.88 -10.76
C ILE A 262 0.30 -5.82 -11.92
N ARG A 263 -0.07 -5.28 -13.09
CA ARG A 263 -0.28 -6.08 -14.31
C ARG A 263 0.99 -6.82 -14.80
N GLY A 264 2.19 -6.35 -14.43
CA GLY A 264 3.44 -6.84 -15.03
C GLY A 264 3.82 -6.16 -16.36
N ASN A 265 3.12 -5.08 -16.75
CA ASN A 265 3.31 -4.38 -18.04
C ASN A 265 4.49 -3.40 -17.99
N PHE A 266 5.68 -3.90 -17.70
CA PHE A 266 6.89 -3.12 -17.46
C PHE A 266 7.63 -2.67 -18.73
N ASN A 267 8.41 -1.60 -18.59
CA ASN A 267 9.54 -1.29 -19.45
C ASN A 267 10.66 -2.36 -19.34
N ALA A 268 11.64 -2.31 -20.23
CA ALA A 268 12.62 -3.39 -20.40
C ALA A 268 13.60 -3.57 -19.21
N ASP A 269 13.64 -2.58 -18.32
CA ASP A 269 14.47 -2.46 -17.13
C ASP A 269 13.68 -2.63 -15.81
N LEU A 270 12.35 -2.81 -15.89
CA LEU A 270 11.40 -2.98 -14.78
C LEU A 270 11.12 -1.75 -13.90
N SER A 271 11.80 -0.63 -14.12
CA SER A 271 11.63 0.61 -13.36
C SER A 271 10.23 1.23 -13.46
N GLY A 272 9.43 0.91 -14.48
CA GLY A 272 8.06 1.41 -14.57
C GLY A 272 7.20 0.87 -15.70
N PRO A 273 5.96 1.37 -15.86
CA PRO A 273 4.99 0.85 -16.81
C PRO A 273 5.31 1.26 -18.26
N LEU A 274 5.11 0.34 -19.19
CA LEU A 274 5.41 0.49 -20.61
C LEU A 274 4.42 1.41 -21.35
N ALA A 275 3.11 1.27 -21.06
CA ALA A 275 2.04 1.99 -21.72
C ALA A 275 0.69 1.90 -20.95
N PRO A 276 -0.28 2.78 -21.24
CA PRO A 276 -1.69 2.64 -20.82
C PRO A 276 -2.40 1.38 -21.40
N GLY A 277 -3.70 1.21 -21.10
CA GLY A 277 -4.53 0.14 -21.67
C GLY A 277 -5.01 -0.98 -20.73
N TYR A 278 -4.86 -0.83 -19.40
CA TYR A 278 -5.24 -1.84 -18.40
C TYR A 278 -6.70 -2.34 -18.52
N LEU A 279 -7.65 -1.41 -18.71
CA LEU A 279 -9.07 -1.73 -18.89
C LEU A 279 -9.35 -2.60 -20.14
N ASP A 280 -8.64 -2.35 -21.24
CA ASP A 280 -8.76 -3.12 -22.49
C ASP A 280 -8.14 -4.52 -22.31
N TRP A 281 -6.98 -4.61 -21.66
CA TRP A 281 -6.34 -5.88 -21.34
C TRP A 281 -7.23 -6.77 -20.43
N LEU A 282 -7.87 -6.22 -19.38
CA LEU A 282 -8.85 -6.98 -18.59
C LEU A 282 -10.03 -7.52 -19.42
N GLN A 283 -10.47 -6.77 -20.45
CA GLN A 283 -11.51 -7.23 -21.37
C GLN A 283 -11.04 -8.41 -22.24
N THR A 284 -9.74 -8.49 -22.59
CA THR A 284 -9.16 -9.65 -23.32
C THR A 284 -9.10 -10.91 -22.47
N LEU A 285 -8.73 -10.80 -21.19
CA LEU A 285 -8.67 -11.94 -20.25
C LEU A 285 -10.04 -12.56 -19.97
N GLY A 286 -11.12 -11.81 -20.19
CA GLY A 286 -12.48 -12.32 -20.07
C GLY A 286 -13.23 -11.87 -18.83
N PHE A 287 -12.73 -10.89 -18.07
CA PHE A 287 -13.44 -10.37 -16.90
C PHE A 287 -14.87 -9.90 -17.25
N SER A 288 -15.84 -10.24 -16.40
CA SER A 288 -17.24 -9.84 -16.60
C SER A 288 -17.37 -8.31 -16.59
N ALA A 289 -18.04 -7.72 -17.58
CA ALA A 289 -18.44 -6.30 -17.50
C ALA A 289 -19.70 -6.10 -16.64
N ASN A 290 -20.42 -7.17 -16.30
CA ASN A 290 -21.53 -7.11 -15.35
C ASN A 290 -21.01 -7.14 -13.91
N ALA A 291 -21.23 -6.04 -13.19
CA ALA A 291 -20.86 -5.89 -11.79
C ALA A 291 -21.45 -6.99 -10.89
N ASP A 292 -22.68 -7.45 -11.18
CA ASP A 292 -23.40 -8.44 -10.36
C ASP A 292 -22.75 -9.83 -10.34
N ALA A 293 -21.68 -10.05 -11.12
CA ALA A 293 -20.85 -11.26 -11.07
C ALA A 293 -19.78 -11.24 -9.96
N TYR A 294 -19.38 -10.06 -9.46
CA TYR A 294 -18.28 -9.90 -8.50
C TYR A 294 -18.74 -9.97 -7.04
N PRO A 295 -17.82 -10.31 -6.11
CA PRO A 295 -18.07 -10.11 -4.69
C PRO A 295 -18.22 -8.62 -4.40
N ILE A 296 -18.94 -8.28 -3.33
CA ILE A 296 -18.92 -6.92 -2.81
C ILE A 296 -17.61 -6.76 -2.03
N LEU A 297 -16.83 -5.77 -2.44
CA LEU A 297 -15.63 -5.31 -1.76
C LEU A 297 -15.98 -4.05 -0.97
N ASP A 298 -15.92 -4.16 0.36
CA ASP A 298 -16.16 -3.07 1.29
C ASP A 298 -14.90 -2.22 1.50
N ILE A 299 -15.05 -0.91 1.42
CA ILE A 299 -14.03 0.06 1.84
C ILE A 299 -14.38 0.47 3.27
N THR A 300 -13.78 -0.22 4.22
CA THR A 300 -14.06 -0.08 5.66
C THR A 300 -13.18 1.03 6.22
N ASP A 301 -13.65 2.28 6.14
CA ASP A 301 -12.76 3.45 6.05
C ASP A 301 -13.44 4.76 6.51
N SER A 302 -13.01 5.95 6.07
CA SER A 302 -13.58 7.25 6.50
C SER A 302 -14.87 7.65 5.76
N GLY A 303 -15.27 6.90 4.73
CA GLY A 303 -16.51 7.10 3.96
C GLY A 303 -16.26 7.47 2.50
N VAL A 304 -17.32 7.43 1.68
CA VAL A 304 -17.23 7.62 0.22
C VAL A 304 -18.33 8.57 -0.27
N GLY A 305 -17.97 9.53 -1.14
CA GLY A 305 -18.94 10.42 -1.81
C GLY A 305 -19.73 11.31 -0.84
N ASP A 306 -21.04 11.39 -1.01
CA ASP A 306 -21.96 12.10 -0.12
C ASP A 306 -22.40 11.29 1.12
N GLY A 307 -21.85 10.08 1.31
CA GLY A 307 -22.33 9.13 2.32
C GLY A 307 -23.57 8.33 1.90
N THR A 308 -24.00 8.39 0.63
CA THR A 308 -25.03 7.54 0.05
C THR A 308 -24.45 6.59 -1.01
N VAL A 309 -25.26 5.65 -1.51
CA VAL A 309 -24.88 4.80 -2.65
C VAL A 309 -24.85 5.55 -4.00
N ALA A 310 -25.48 6.73 -4.07
CA ALA A 310 -25.58 7.56 -5.26
C ALA A 310 -24.53 8.70 -5.19
N THR A 311 -23.27 8.31 -5.03
CA THR A 311 -22.12 9.17 -4.68
C THR A 311 -21.89 10.39 -5.57
N GLY A 312 -22.46 10.41 -6.78
CA GLY A 312 -22.32 11.49 -7.76
C GLY A 312 -21.04 11.44 -8.59
N ASP A 313 -20.04 10.66 -8.18
CA ASP A 313 -18.82 10.41 -8.94
C ASP A 313 -19.07 9.38 -10.07
N PRO A 314 -18.88 9.76 -11.36
CA PRO A 314 -19.11 8.86 -12.48
C PRO A 314 -18.29 7.56 -12.42
N THR A 315 -17.09 7.57 -11.84
CA THR A 315 -16.22 6.38 -11.82
C THR A 315 -16.82 5.21 -11.07
N LEU A 316 -17.62 5.48 -10.02
CA LEU A 316 -18.23 4.49 -9.15
C LEU A 316 -19.56 3.94 -9.72
N HIS A 317 -19.98 4.43 -10.88
CA HIS A 317 -21.13 3.93 -11.64
C HIS A 317 -20.71 2.91 -12.70
N ARG A 318 -21.67 2.24 -13.35
CA ARG A 318 -21.36 1.32 -14.47
C ARG A 318 -20.82 2.12 -15.65
N TYR A 319 -19.69 1.66 -16.21
CA TYR A 319 -19.02 2.24 -17.39
C TYR A 319 -18.50 3.69 -17.25
N GLY A 320 -18.31 4.19 -16.02
CA GLY A 320 -17.84 5.57 -15.80
C GLY A 320 -18.89 6.66 -16.08
N ASP A 321 -20.18 6.30 -16.14
CA ASP A 321 -21.29 7.19 -16.48
C ASP A 321 -22.28 7.32 -15.30
N ALA A 322 -22.33 8.50 -14.68
CA ALA A 322 -23.20 8.79 -13.54
C ALA A 322 -24.71 8.69 -13.84
N SER A 323 -25.13 8.60 -15.11
CA SER A 323 -26.52 8.33 -15.50
C SER A 323 -26.89 6.83 -15.44
N GLN A 324 -25.90 5.94 -15.40
CA GLN A 324 -26.09 4.52 -15.17
C GLN A 324 -26.33 4.22 -13.68
N PRO A 325 -26.81 3.01 -13.33
CA PRO A 325 -26.80 2.56 -11.95
C PRO A 325 -25.39 2.61 -11.33
N THR A 326 -25.33 3.06 -10.09
CA THR A 326 -24.15 2.93 -9.21
C THR A 326 -23.71 1.46 -9.10
N ARG A 327 -22.41 1.22 -8.92
CA ARG A 327 -21.87 -0.10 -8.51
C ARG A 327 -21.74 -0.23 -6.99
N MET A 328 -22.06 0.83 -6.25
CA MET A 328 -22.14 0.84 -4.80
C MET A 328 -23.43 0.18 -4.30
N VAL A 329 -23.30 -0.88 -3.52
CA VAL A 329 -24.43 -1.67 -2.99
C VAL A 329 -24.90 -1.13 -1.65
N PHE A 330 -23.97 -0.67 -0.81
CA PHE A 330 -24.25 -0.01 0.46
C PHE A 330 -23.21 1.07 0.75
N ASN A 331 -23.62 2.11 1.47
CA ASN A 331 -22.76 3.11 2.11
C ASN A 331 -23.32 3.26 3.53
N GLN A 332 -22.61 2.72 4.53
CA GLN A 332 -23.09 2.60 5.90
C GLN A 332 -22.11 3.23 6.89
N ALA A 333 -22.56 3.53 8.11
CA ALA A 333 -21.74 4.17 9.14
C ALA A 333 -21.74 3.37 10.44
N CYS A 334 -20.54 3.00 10.88
CA CYS A 334 -20.27 2.55 12.24
C CYS A 334 -19.98 3.72 13.19
N THR A 335 -19.88 4.95 12.70
CA THR A 335 -19.76 6.16 13.53
C THR A 335 -21.12 6.61 14.07
N LYS A 336 -21.15 7.30 15.23
CA LYS A 336 -22.34 7.91 15.82
C LYS A 336 -22.77 9.22 15.12
N SER A 337 -21.92 9.75 14.24
CA SER A 337 -22.11 10.96 13.44
C SER A 337 -21.45 10.76 12.08
N ASN A 338 -22.07 11.25 11.00
CA ASN A 338 -21.53 11.07 9.64
C ASN A 338 -20.55 12.18 9.22
N GLY A 339 -20.38 13.24 10.02
CA GLY A 339 -19.37 14.29 9.79
C GLY A 339 -19.42 14.92 8.39
N ILE A 340 -18.22 15.10 7.80
CA ILE A 340 -17.97 15.38 6.38
C ILE A 340 -17.17 14.18 5.85
N VAL A 341 -17.35 13.79 4.59
CA VAL A 341 -16.44 12.83 3.92
C VAL A 341 -15.17 13.58 3.52
N ASP A 342 -14.04 13.13 4.02
CA ASP A 342 -12.70 13.63 3.71
C ASP A 342 -12.21 13.05 2.36
N GLY A 343 -10.97 13.33 1.95
CA GLY A 343 -10.42 12.81 0.70
C GLY A 343 -10.22 11.29 0.76
N HIS A 344 -9.61 10.86 1.85
CA HIS A 344 -9.31 9.51 2.34
C HIS A 344 -10.20 8.39 1.73
N GLY A 345 -11.28 7.94 2.39
CA GLY A 345 -12.01 6.71 2.01
C GLY A 345 -12.61 6.71 0.61
N HIS A 346 -13.00 7.89 0.10
CA HIS A 346 -13.51 8.03 -1.25
C HIS A 346 -12.43 7.80 -2.29
N LEU A 347 -11.21 8.26 -2.00
CA LEU A 347 -10.05 8.01 -2.84
C LEU A 347 -9.84 6.51 -2.96
N ASN A 348 -9.73 5.75 -1.85
CA ASN A 348 -9.57 4.28 -1.89
C ASN A 348 -10.64 3.49 -2.65
N ALA A 349 -11.88 3.97 -2.70
CA ALA A 349 -12.93 3.35 -3.52
C ALA A 349 -12.60 3.37 -5.03
N ASN A 350 -11.88 4.39 -5.50
CA ASN A 350 -11.48 4.52 -6.91
C ASN A 350 -10.35 3.58 -7.31
N ILE A 351 -9.50 3.16 -6.37
CA ILE A 351 -8.43 2.19 -6.63
C ILE A 351 -8.96 0.80 -6.71
N ALA A 352 -9.73 0.42 -5.69
CA ALA A 352 -10.27 -0.91 -5.64
C ALA A 352 -11.12 -1.17 -6.88
N LEU A 353 -11.91 -0.15 -7.30
CA LEU A 353 -13.06 -0.35 -8.16
C LEU A 353 -13.33 0.74 -9.20
N GLY A 354 -12.57 1.82 -9.33
CA GLY A 354 -12.87 2.93 -10.25
C GLY A 354 -12.90 2.53 -11.73
N TYR A 355 -13.88 3.03 -12.47
CA TYR A 355 -14.00 2.85 -13.93
C TYR A 355 -13.95 4.24 -14.56
N ASP A 356 -12.81 4.65 -15.11
CA ASP A 356 -12.71 5.95 -15.78
C ASP A 356 -12.73 5.80 -17.31
N VAL A 357 -13.36 6.77 -17.97
CA VAL A 357 -13.44 6.90 -19.44
C VAL A 357 -13.14 8.33 -19.90
N ARG A 358 -12.85 9.24 -18.97
CA ARG A 358 -12.67 10.66 -19.26
C ARG A 358 -11.37 10.91 -20.02
N ASP A 359 -11.38 11.97 -20.80
CA ASP A 359 -10.25 12.47 -21.58
C ASP A 359 -9.94 13.92 -21.19
N ASN A 360 -8.73 14.40 -21.51
CA ASN A 360 -8.34 15.78 -21.19
C ASN A 360 -9.12 16.85 -21.99
N VAL A 361 -9.99 16.45 -22.93
CA VAL A 361 -10.90 17.34 -23.69
C VAL A 361 -12.17 17.64 -22.90
N SER A 362 -12.86 16.60 -22.41
CA SER A 362 -14.09 16.70 -21.64
C SER A 362 -13.83 17.03 -20.17
N THR A 363 -12.72 16.53 -19.62
CA THR A 363 -12.32 16.68 -18.22
C THR A 363 -10.81 16.98 -18.18
N PRO A 364 -10.40 18.25 -18.28
CA PRO A 364 -8.97 18.62 -18.22
C PRO A 364 -8.27 18.02 -17.01
N GLY A 365 -7.09 17.42 -17.21
CA GLY A 365 -6.30 16.73 -16.19
C GLY A 365 -6.80 15.33 -15.81
N ALA A 366 -7.77 14.75 -16.53
CA ALA A 366 -8.19 13.34 -16.38
C ALA A 366 -7.12 12.31 -16.78
N ARG A 367 -6.10 12.73 -17.54
CA ARG A 367 -4.98 11.89 -17.92
C ARG A 367 -3.65 12.53 -17.54
N PHE A 368 -2.82 11.74 -16.87
CA PHE A 368 -1.43 12.03 -16.51
C PHE A 368 -0.53 11.98 -17.77
N PRO A 369 0.66 12.60 -17.77
CA PRO A 369 1.62 12.47 -18.88
C PRO A 369 1.86 11.01 -19.29
N GLY A 370 1.95 10.74 -20.60
CA GLY A 370 1.89 9.38 -21.15
C GLY A 370 0.47 8.81 -21.34
N GLU A 371 -0.57 9.64 -21.17
CA GLU A 371 -2.00 9.35 -21.39
C GLU A 371 -2.61 8.22 -20.52
N TYR A 372 -1.93 7.84 -19.43
CA TYR A 372 -2.51 7.10 -18.30
C TYR A 372 -3.68 7.88 -17.71
N GLN A 373 -4.71 7.20 -17.19
CA GLN A 373 -5.86 7.88 -16.59
C GLN A 373 -5.51 8.28 -15.14
N ARG A 374 -6.49 8.81 -14.39
CA ARG A 374 -6.35 9.06 -12.95
C ARG A 374 -7.41 8.40 -12.08
N GLY A 375 -8.46 7.81 -12.63
CA GLY A 375 -9.61 7.26 -11.88
C GLY A 375 -9.89 5.78 -12.15
N GLN A 376 -8.99 5.07 -12.85
CA GLN A 376 -9.16 3.70 -13.29
C GLN A 376 -8.47 2.74 -12.29
N GLY A 377 -9.28 2.04 -11.50
CA GLY A 377 -8.83 1.11 -10.46
C GLY A 377 -8.49 -0.30 -10.95
N MET A 378 -8.17 -1.20 -10.02
CA MET A 378 -7.78 -2.58 -10.32
C MET A 378 -8.96 -3.44 -10.80
N ASN A 379 -10.16 -3.32 -10.21
CA ASN A 379 -11.37 -3.98 -10.71
C ASN A 379 -12.45 -2.95 -11.12
N PRO A 380 -12.35 -2.31 -12.30
CA PRO A 380 -13.35 -1.35 -12.80
C PRO A 380 -14.76 -1.93 -12.87
N PHE A 381 -14.92 -3.25 -12.96
CA PHE A 381 -16.22 -3.88 -13.10
C PHE A 381 -16.87 -4.22 -11.75
N GLY A 382 -16.09 -4.29 -10.66
CA GLY A 382 -16.52 -4.85 -9.37
C GLY A 382 -17.57 -4.03 -8.61
N ARG A 383 -18.02 -4.57 -7.48
CA ARG A 383 -19.07 -3.98 -6.62
C ARG A 383 -18.50 -3.40 -5.35
N LEU A 384 -18.91 -2.17 -5.05
CA LEU A 384 -18.45 -1.39 -3.91
C LEU A 384 -19.41 -1.53 -2.72
N GLY A 385 -18.86 -1.71 -1.52
CA GLY A 385 -19.44 -1.30 -0.26
C GLY A 385 -18.59 -0.19 0.36
N ALA A 386 -19.15 0.59 1.28
CA ALA A 386 -18.34 1.36 2.21
C ALA A 386 -18.93 1.32 3.62
N THR A 387 -18.06 1.13 4.61
CA THR A 387 -18.40 1.09 6.03
C THR A 387 -17.59 2.15 6.76
N ARG A 388 -18.21 3.28 7.05
CA ARG A 388 -17.56 4.45 7.66
C ARG A 388 -17.24 4.23 9.14
N VAL A 389 -15.96 4.33 9.51
CA VAL A 389 -15.43 4.17 10.87
C VAL A 389 -14.72 5.42 11.43
N PHE A 390 -14.54 6.50 10.65
CA PHE A 390 -13.94 7.78 11.09
C PHE A 390 -14.90 8.98 10.93
N ALA A 391 -15.11 9.81 11.97
CA ALA A 391 -15.89 11.06 11.87
C ALA A 391 -15.73 12.05 13.07
N PRO A 392 -14.68 12.90 13.13
CA PRO A 392 -13.49 12.88 12.29
C PRO A 392 -12.45 11.85 12.77
N GLY A 393 -12.37 11.59 14.08
CA GLY A 393 -11.59 10.48 14.64
C GLY A 393 -12.37 9.16 14.60
N PHE A 394 -11.70 8.06 14.97
CA PHE A 394 -12.25 6.71 14.85
C PHE A 394 -13.37 6.42 15.89
N ASP A 395 -14.52 5.93 15.43
CA ASP A 395 -15.71 5.62 16.23
C ASP A 395 -16.49 4.45 15.64
N LEU A 396 -16.73 3.42 16.47
CA LEU A 396 -17.43 2.19 16.11
C LEU A 396 -18.83 2.09 16.74
N GLY A 397 -19.32 3.15 17.39
CA GLY A 397 -20.54 3.11 18.21
C GLY A 397 -21.85 2.80 17.48
N GLY A 398 -21.93 3.02 16.17
CA GLY A 398 -23.02 2.59 15.29
C GLY A 398 -23.01 1.08 15.00
N CYS A 399 -21.82 0.46 15.02
CA CYS A 399 -21.61 -0.99 14.87
C CYS A 399 -21.27 -1.65 16.21
N GLY A 400 -22.02 -1.30 17.27
CA GLY A 400 -21.91 -1.93 18.58
C GLY A 400 -20.62 -1.62 19.36
N GLY A 401 -19.79 -0.68 18.92
CA GLY A 401 -18.61 -0.22 19.65
C GLY A 401 -17.37 -1.12 19.53
N SER A 402 -17.32 -2.03 18.55
CA SER A 402 -16.21 -3.02 18.44
C SER A 402 -15.86 -3.41 17.01
N TYR A 403 -14.62 -3.87 16.82
CA TYR A 403 -14.15 -4.42 15.54
C TYR A 403 -15.00 -5.61 15.06
N ALA A 404 -15.39 -6.51 15.96
CA ALA A 404 -16.28 -7.63 15.64
C ALA A 404 -17.66 -7.15 15.12
N GLY A 405 -18.19 -6.07 15.69
CA GLY A 405 -19.44 -5.47 15.22
C GLY A 405 -19.31 -4.79 13.84
N VAL A 406 -18.14 -4.21 13.51
CA VAL A 406 -17.84 -3.71 12.15
C VAL A 406 -17.82 -4.86 11.16
N ILE A 407 -17.06 -5.93 11.46
CA ILE A 407 -16.92 -7.12 10.62
C ILE A 407 -18.28 -7.76 10.32
N ALA A 408 -19.10 -7.96 11.36
CA ALA A 408 -20.46 -8.48 11.22
C ALA A 408 -21.35 -7.56 10.36
N ALA A 409 -21.27 -6.23 10.56
CA ALA A 409 -22.03 -5.27 9.78
C ALA A 409 -21.63 -5.25 8.29
N SER A 410 -20.34 -5.32 7.97
CA SER A 410 -19.85 -5.42 6.58
C SER A 410 -20.33 -6.73 5.93
N TYR A 411 -20.18 -7.87 6.60
CA TYR A 411 -20.61 -9.16 6.05
C TYR A 411 -22.13 -9.25 5.86
N ALA A 412 -22.92 -8.72 6.81
CA ALA A 412 -24.38 -8.67 6.76
C ALA A 412 -24.90 -7.72 5.68
N ALA A 413 -24.19 -6.62 5.39
CA ALA A 413 -24.45 -5.77 4.23
C ALA A 413 -24.06 -6.43 2.88
N GLY A 414 -23.39 -7.58 2.94
CA GLY A 414 -23.09 -8.45 1.79
C GLY A 414 -21.62 -8.47 1.37
N ALA A 415 -20.72 -7.80 2.09
CA ALA A 415 -19.29 -7.81 1.81
C ALA A 415 -18.70 -9.22 1.87
N ARG A 416 -17.81 -9.56 0.93
CA ARG A 416 -16.99 -10.79 0.98
C ARG A 416 -15.49 -10.50 0.91
N ILE A 417 -15.12 -9.26 0.57
CA ILE A 417 -13.79 -8.71 0.76
C ILE A 417 -13.95 -7.39 1.54
N SER A 418 -13.03 -7.07 2.45
CA SER A 418 -12.98 -5.81 3.20
C SER A 418 -11.56 -5.24 3.13
N SER A 419 -11.43 -4.04 2.56
CA SER A 419 -10.20 -3.25 2.51
C SER A 419 -10.18 -2.30 3.70
N ASN A 420 -9.16 -2.43 4.53
CA ASN A 420 -9.01 -1.69 5.78
C ASN A 420 -7.67 -0.97 5.75
N SER A 421 -7.65 0.21 5.16
CA SER A 421 -6.42 0.93 4.89
C SER A 421 -6.03 1.84 6.06
N TRP A 422 -6.01 1.24 7.24
CA TRP A 422 -5.80 1.90 8.52
C TRP A 422 -5.18 0.94 9.52
N GLY A 423 -4.47 1.52 10.49
CA GLY A 423 -3.84 0.82 11.60
C GLY A 423 -3.36 1.81 12.65
N CYS A 424 -2.47 1.37 13.55
CA CYS A 424 -1.92 2.25 14.58
C CYS A 424 -0.39 2.12 14.71
N ALA A 425 0.30 3.25 14.51
CA ALA A 425 1.77 3.37 14.57
C ALA A 425 2.34 3.00 15.96
N GLY A 426 1.74 3.52 17.05
CA GLY A 426 2.19 3.24 18.41
C GLY A 426 1.88 1.83 18.93
N CYS A 427 1.23 0.98 18.12
CA CYS A 427 1.10 -0.46 18.30
C CYS A 427 1.85 -1.27 17.23
N ALA A 428 2.88 -0.65 16.61
CA ALA A 428 3.94 -1.33 15.87
C ALA A 428 4.47 -2.55 16.64
N GLY A 429 4.56 -3.69 15.96
CA GLY A 429 5.04 -4.95 16.55
C GLY A 429 4.19 -5.44 17.74
N GLN A 430 2.86 -5.27 17.70
CA GLN A 430 1.92 -5.75 18.72
C GLN A 430 0.77 -6.56 18.10
N TYR A 431 0.38 -7.67 18.73
CA TYR A 431 -0.84 -8.39 18.39
C TYR A 431 -1.92 -8.04 19.43
N ASP A 432 -2.91 -7.26 19.02
CA ASP A 432 -3.84 -6.56 19.92
C ASP A 432 -5.33 -6.99 19.75
N VAL A 433 -6.24 -6.30 20.44
CA VAL A 433 -7.69 -6.53 20.33
C VAL A 433 -8.22 -6.42 18.91
N SER A 434 -7.62 -5.57 18.06
CA SER A 434 -8.04 -5.43 16.67
C SER A 434 -7.54 -6.60 15.82
N SER A 435 -6.27 -6.98 15.99
CA SER A 435 -5.64 -8.13 15.31
C SER A 435 -6.37 -9.44 15.62
N GLN A 436 -6.72 -9.67 16.88
CA GLN A 436 -7.50 -10.85 17.31
C GLN A 436 -8.94 -10.84 16.77
N ALA A 437 -9.58 -9.67 16.66
CA ALA A 437 -10.94 -9.57 16.15
C ALA A 437 -11.00 -9.87 14.64
N TYR A 438 -10.04 -9.35 13.87
CA TYR A 438 -9.95 -9.62 12.43
C TYR A 438 -9.44 -11.03 12.13
N ASP A 439 -8.57 -11.63 12.95
CA ASP A 439 -8.20 -13.05 12.79
C ASP A 439 -9.43 -13.97 12.90
N ALA A 440 -10.27 -13.76 13.91
CA ALA A 440 -11.54 -14.50 14.06
C ALA A 440 -12.50 -14.19 12.91
N GLY A 441 -12.74 -12.91 12.65
CA GLY A 441 -13.69 -12.41 11.67
C GLY A 441 -13.37 -12.73 10.21
N THR A 442 -12.12 -13.07 9.90
CA THR A 442 -11.71 -13.54 8.57
C THR A 442 -12.34 -14.91 8.27
N ARG A 443 -12.33 -15.80 9.27
CA ARG A 443 -12.96 -17.13 9.19
C ARG A 443 -14.47 -17.03 9.33
N ASP A 444 -14.93 -16.31 10.34
CA ASP A 444 -16.34 -16.24 10.71
C ASP A 444 -16.73 -14.84 11.23
N ALA A 445 -17.39 -14.08 10.36
CA ALA A 445 -17.78 -12.70 10.62
C ALA A 445 -18.97 -12.52 11.58
N ASP A 446 -19.78 -13.55 11.84
CA ASP A 446 -20.89 -13.51 12.81
C ASP A 446 -21.06 -14.86 13.54
N PRO A 447 -20.28 -15.13 14.60
CA PRO A 447 -20.34 -16.40 15.35
C PRO A 447 -21.63 -16.60 16.16
N ALA A 448 -22.66 -15.74 15.99
CA ALA A 448 -24.01 -15.99 16.47
C ALA A 448 -24.92 -16.66 15.40
N ALA A 449 -24.48 -16.71 14.14
CA ALA A 449 -25.19 -17.33 13.03
C ALA A 449 -24.59 -18.72 12.66
N PRO A 450 -25.30 -19.57 11.87
CA PRO A 450 -24.93 -20.99 11.74
C PRO A 450 -23.85 -21.27 10.69
N GLY A 451 -22.71 -21.80 11.13
CA GLY A 451 -21.55 -22.12 10.28
C GLY A 451 -20.69 -20.89 9.98
N ASN A 452 -19.58 -21.05 9.28
CA ASN A 452 -18.62 -19.96 9.06
C ASN A 452 -19.12 -18.90 8.07
N GLN A 453 -18.92 -17.62 8.40
CA GLN A 453 -19.15 -16.46 7.53
C GLN A 453 -17.82 -15.86 7.04
N PRO A 454 -17.15 -16.43 6.01
CA PRO A 454 -15.81 -16.00 5.60
C PRO A 454 -15.80 -14.61 4.96
N LEU A 455 -14.90 -13.75 5.45
CA LEU A 455 -14.64 -12.41 4.95
C LEU A 455 -13.15 -12.28 4.63
N ILE A 456 -12.80 -12.04 3.37
CA ILE A 456 -11.39 -11.82 2.98
C ILE A 456 -10.98 -10.43 3.44
N THR A 457 -10.06 -10.33 4.40
CA THR A 457 -9.64 -9.07 5.01
C THR A 457 -8.27 -8.64 4.49
N VAL A 458 -8.18 -7.39 4.04
CA VAL A 458 -6.94 -6.79 3.52
C VAL A 458 -6.62 -5.54 4.34
N PHE A 459 -5.37 -5.40 4.76
CA PHE A 459 -4.89 -4.35 5.68
C PHE A 459 -3.61 -3.70 5.18
N SER A 460 -3.39 -2.44 5.58
CA SER A 460 -2.10 -1.78 5.35
C SER A 460 -1.06 -2.16 6.40
N ALA A 461 0.22 -2.14 6.00
CA ALA A 461 1.33 -2.42 6.89
C ALA A 461 1.56 -1.29 7.92
N GLY A 462 1.34 -0.03 7.52
CA GLY A 462 1.75 1.15 8.28
C GLY A 462 2.83 1.95 7.56
N ASN A 463 3.07 3.19 8.00
CA ASN A 463 3.98 4.14 7.35
C ASN A 463 5.18 4.50 8.25
N ASP A 464 5.60 3.57 9.11
CA ASP A 464 6.60 3.75 10.18
C ASP A 464 7.97 3.13 9.84
N GLY A 465 8.21 2.79 8.58
CA GLY A 465 9.47 2.26 8.06
C GLY A 465 10.64 3.27 8.05
N PRO A 466 11.86 2.84 7.66
CA PRO A 466 12.22 1.50 7.18
C PRO A 466 12.74 0.58 8.31
N GLY A 467 12.50 0.94 9.58
CA GLY A 467 12.93 0.12 10.73
C GLY A 467 12.16 -1.20 10.82
N PRO A 468 12.77 -2.29 11.33
CA PRO A 468 12.09 -3.57 11.52
C PRO A 468 11.10 -3.54 12.68
N GLY A 469 10.05 -4.36 12.60
CA GLY A 469 9.00 -4.47 13.61
C GLY A 469 8.03 -3.29 13.65
N THR A 470 7.89 -2.58 12.52
CA THR A 470 7.10 -1.34 12.37
C THR A 470 5.71 -1.57 11.78
N VAL A 471 5.36 -2.82 11.44
CA VAL A 471 3.98 -3.18 11.04
C VAL A 471 3.03 -2.92 12.21
N GLY A 472 1.94 -2.18 11.95
CA GLY A 472 0.93 -1.81 12.94
C GLY A 472 -0.18 -2.86 13.07
N ALA A 473 -0.98 -2.77 14.14
CA ALA A 473 -2.26 -3.48 14.22
C ALA A 473 -3.37 -2.69 13.50
N PRO A 474 -4.36 -3.34 12.85
CA PRO A 474 -4.63 -4.80 12.84
C PRO A 474 -3.74 -5.63 11.90
N GLY A 475 -2.93 -4.99 11.03
CA GLY A 475 -2.06 -5.65 10.04
C GLY A 475 -1.03 -6.64 10.61
N ASN A 476 -0.76 -6.60 11.92
CA ASN A 476 0.03 -7.58 12.66
C ASN A 476 -0.64 -8.95 12.84
N GLY A 477 -1.94 -9.13 12.51
CA GLY A 477 -2.62 -10.42 12.61
C GLY A 477 -2.11 -11.46 11.60
N LYS A 478 -2.74 -12.63 11.59
CA LYS A 478 -2.32 -13.81 10.80
C LYS A 478 -3.17 -13.98 9.54
N ASN A 479 -4.49 -13.87 9.69
CA ASN A 479 -5.44 -14.34 8.69
C ASN A 479 -5.72 -13.30 7.60
N MET A 480 -5.56 -12.01 7.91
CA MET A 480 -5.59 -10.95 6.89
C MET A 480 -4.36 -10.98 5.98
N ILE A 481 -4.56 -10.39 4.80
CA ILE A 481 -3.52 -10.02 3.84
C ILE A 481 -3.05 -8.61 4.18
N THR A 482 -1.81 -8.45 4.62
CA THR A 482 -1.19 -7.17 4.98
C THR A 482 -0.32 -6.70 3.83
N VAL A 483 -0.43 -5.43 3.42
CA VAL A 483 0.21 -4.89 2.21
C VAL A 483 1.14 -3.72 2.53
N GLY A 484 2.39 -3.80 2.05
CA GLY A 484 3.36 -2.72 2.07
C GLY A 484 3.38 -1.92 0.76
N ALA A 485 4.04 -0.77 0.76
CA ALA A 485 4.24 0.06 -0.42
C ALA A 485 5.60 -0.21 -1.10
N SER A 486 5.57 -0.38 -2.42
CA SER A 486 6.67 -0.04 -3.33
C SER A 486 6.43 1.34 -3.92
N GLU A 487 7.33 1.83 -4.77
CA GLU A 487 7.15 3.15 -5.40
C GLU A 487 6.24 3.09 -6.63
N ASN A 488 5.66 4.25 -7.00
CA ASN A 488 5.05 4.45 -8.30
C ASN A 488 5.92 5.45 -9.09
N PRO A 489 6.50 5.06 -10.24
CA PRO A 489 7.42 5.88 -11.03
C PRO A 489 6.70 7.09 -11.68
N ARG A 490 6.66 8.19 -10.93
CA ARG A 490 5.93 9.44 -11.21
C ARG A 490 6.70 10.65 -10.67
N THR A 491 7.94 10.81 -11.12
CA THR A 491 8.83 11.92 -10.74
C THR A 491 8.31 13.31 -11.14
N VAL A 492 7.41 13.37 -12.11
CA VAL A 492 6.87 14.60 -12.72
C VAL A 492 5.36 14.48 -12.98
N ASP A 493 4.68 15.61 -13.04
CA ASP A 493 3.33 15.75 -13.63
C ASP A 493 3.27 16.98 -14.56
N GLU A 494 2.07 17.39 -14.97
CA GLU A 494 1.83 18.57 -15.82
C GLU A 494 2.30 19.90 -15.20
N ASN A 495 2.75 19.90 -13.93
CA ASN A 495 3.29 21.07 -13.24
C ASN A 495 4.81 21.00 -13.04
N GLY A 496 5.49 19.99 -13.60
CA GLY A 496 6.94 19.78 -13.47
C GLY A 496 7.27 18.66 -12.49
N THR A 497 8.38 18.77 -11.75
CA THR A 497 8.74 17.79 -10.71
C THR A 497 7.65 17.71 -9.65
N TRP A 498 7.12 16.52 -9.42
CA TRP A 498 6.14 16.31 -8.36
C TRP A 498 6.88 16.16 -7.03
N ILE A 499 6.49 16.99 -6.06
CA ILE A 499 6.63 16.73 -4.62
C ILE A 499 5.21 16.85 -4.04
N ASP A 500 4.77 15.85 -3.28
CA ASP A 500 3.42 15.82 -2.70
C ASP A 500 3.35 16.52 -1.32
N GLY A 501 2.13 16.76 -0.83
CA GLY A 501 1.88 17.32 0.50
C GLY A 501 2.42 16.51 1.69
N CYS A 502 2.82 15.25 1.50
CA CYS A 502 3.48 14.41 2.51
C CYS A 502 5.01 14.41 2.37
N GLN A 503 5.54 15.18 1.40
CA GLN A 503 6.95 15.39 1.12
C GLN A 503 7.66 14.17 0.51
N ILE A 504 6.89 13.30 -0.16
CA ILE A 504 7.48 12.40 -1.17
C ILE A 504 7.81 13.24 -2.41
N GLY A 505 8.84 12.84 -3.14
CA GLY A 505 9.34 13.54 -4.33
C GLY A 505 9.94 12.53 -5.30
N ALA A 506 10.68 13.01 -6.31
CA ALA A 506 11.18 12.18 -7.40
C ALA A 506 11.91 10.89 -6.96
N ALA A 507 12.84 10.97 -5.99
CA ALA A 507 13.58 9.82 -5.44
C ALA A 507 12.81 9.10 -4.30
N GLY A 508 11.50 9.02 -4.48
CA GLY A 508 10.54 8.19 -3.75
C GLY A 508 9.36 7.82 -4.66
N ALA A 509 9.56 7.98 -5.97
CA ALA A 509 8.61 7.84 -7.04
C ALA A 509 9.36 7.70 -8.39
N ASP A 510 10.48 6.95 -8.44
CA ASP A 510 11.27 6.74 -9.67
C ASP A 510 11.51 5.29 -10.11
N ASP A 511 11.49 4.29 -9.21
CA ASP A 511 11.61 2.87 -9.61
C ASP A 511 10.55 1.96 -8.95
N ALA A 512 9.73 1.29 -9.77
CA ALA A 512 8.71 0.35 -9.32
C ALA A 512 9.26 -0.91 -8.59
N MET A 513 10.57 -1.16 -8.65
CA MET A 513 11.27 -2.23 -7.94
C MET A 513 11.77 -1.80 -6.54
N ASP A 514 11.63 -0.53 -6.16
CA ASP A 514 12.07 0.00 -4.87
C ASP A 514 10.96 -0.11 -3.81
N VAL A 515 11.35 -0.41 -2.56
CA VAL A 515 10.44 -0.44 -1.40
C VAL A 515 10.59 0.86 -0.64
N ILE A 516 9.67 1.80 -0.88
CA ILE A 516 9.70 3.16 -0.31
C ILE A 516 10.02 3.16 1.19
N PHE A 517 10.88 4.11 1.60
CA PHE A 517 11.43 4.17 2.95
C PHE A 517 10.37 4.11 4.06
N PHE A 518 9.20 4.77 3.89
CA PHE A 518 8.16 4.78 4.93
C PHE A 518 7.43 3.45 5.09
N SER A 519 7.47 2.54 4.11
CA SER A 519 6.70 1.29 4.16
C SER A 519 7.08 0.49 5.39
N SER A 520 6.13 0.24 6.30
CA SER A 520 6.38 -0.51 7.54
C SER A 520 6.91 -1.92 7.24
N ARG A 521 7.93 -2.33 8.00
CA ARG A 521 8.68 -3.57 7.83
C ARG A 521 8.42 -4.52 8.99
N GLY A 522 8.39 -5.82 8.71
CA GLY A 522 8.37 -6.87 9.72
C GLY A 522 9.69 -7.01 10.50
N PRO A 523 9.83 -8.04 11.35
CA PRO A 523 8.83 -9.07 11.60
C PRO A 523 7.71 -8.60 12.54
N SER A 524 6.52 -9.15 12.33
CA SER A 524 5.40 -9.05 13.28
C SER A 524 5.60 -10.02 14.47
N PRO A 525 4.83 -9.89 15.57
CA PRO A 525 4.94 -10.75 16.75
C PRO A 525 4.99 -12.23 16.41
N GLY A 526 5.88 -12.96 17.10
CA GLY A 526 6.20 -14.36 16.79
C GLY A 526 7.20 -14.55 15.64
N ASN A 527 7.97 -13.51 15.29
CA ASN A 527 8.92 -13.50 14.16
C ASN A 527 8.26 -13.81 12.81
N ARG A 528 6.98 -13.42 12.63
CA ARG A 528 6.27 -13.59 11.36
C ARG A 528 6.72 -12.59 10.33
N VAL A 529 6.79 -13.04 9.08
CA VAL A 529 7.00 -12.13 7.96
C VAL A 529 5.71 -11.35 7.72
N LYS A 530 5.83 -10.03 7.77
CA LYS A 530 4.85 -9.06 7.30
C LYS A 530 5.59 -7.89 6.63
N PRO A 531 5.01 -7.20 5.64
CA PRO A 531 3.71 -7.49 5.01
C PRO A 531 3.69 -8.86 4.31
N ASP A 532 2.51 -9.38 3.94
CA ASP A 532 2.44 -10.61 3.12
C ASP A 532 2.77 -10.30 1.64
N LEU A 533 2.41 -9.10 1.19
CA LEU A 533 2.50 -8.64 -0.20
C LEU A 533 2.92 -7.16 -0.27
N ILE A 534 3.31 -6.70 -1.45
CA ILE A 534 3.65 -5.30 -1.73
C ILE A 534 2.99 -4.82 -3.03
N ALA A 535 2.72 -3.52 -3.15
CA ALA A 535 2.28 -2.87 -4.39
C ALA A 535 2.62 -1.36 -4.36
N PRO A 536 2.58 -0.64 -5.50
CA PRO A 536 2.93 0.79 -5.55
C PRO A 536 2.09 1.66 -4.61
N GLY A 537 2.71 2.67 -4.01
CA GLY A 537 2.09 3.49 -2.96
C GLY A 537 2.50 4.96 -2.89
N THR A 538 3.25 5.52 -3.85
CA THR A 538 3.77 6.92 -3.80
C THR A 538 3.40 7.79 -5.01
N HIS A 539 3.00 9.06 -4.83
CA HIS A 539 2.57 9.97 -5.90
C HIS A 539 1.35 9.48 -6.67
N VAL A 540 0.29 9.19 -5.93
CA VAL A 540 -0.64 8.14 -6.30
C VAL A 540 -2.03 8.84 -6.30
N THR A 541 -2.70 8.94 -7.48
CA THR A 541 -3.94 9.69 -7.84
C THR A 541 -5.28 8.90 -7.92
N GLY A 542 -6.38 9.53 -7.52
CA GLY A 542 -7.77 9.11 -7.79
C GLY A 542 -8.73 10.29 -7.94
N THR A 543 -10.05 10.07 -7.97
CA THR A 543 -11.01 11.19 -7.92
C THR A 543 -11.07 11.82 -6.54
N ARG A 544 -11.46 13.11 -6.51
CA ARG A 544 -11.59 13.88 -5.26
C ARG A 544 -13.00 13.74 -4.68
N ALA A 545 -13.08 13.48 -3.38
CA ALA A 545 -14.34 13.43 -2.63
C ALA A 545 -15.21 14.66 -2.86
N ASN A 546 -16.44 14.44 -3.32
CA ASN A 546 -17.42 15.49 -3.60
C ASN A 546 -18.85 14.98 -3.27
N PRO A 547 -19.57 15.60 -2.32
CA PRO A 547 -19.16 16.69 -1.44
C PRO A 547 -18.16 16.23 -0.37
N GLY A 548 -16.96 16.82 -0.38
CA GLY A 548 -15.90 16.52 0.57
C GLY A 548 -14.80 17.59 0.55
N ASP A 549 -14.02 17.67 1.62
CA ASP A 549 -12.97 18.69 1.77
C ASP A 549 -11.60 18.26 1.20
N GLY A 550 -11.38 16.96 0.99
CA GLY A 550 -10.11 16.43 0.50
C GLY A 550 -9.02 16.33 1.57
N SER A 551 -9.38 16.36 2.86
CA SER A 551 -8.44 16.16 3.97
C SER A 551 -7.97 14.70 4.10
N ASN A 552 -6.95 14.49 4.94
CA ASN A 552 -6.33 13.19 5.25
C ASN A 552 -5.67 12.45 4.07
N ILE A 553 -5.34 13.21 3.01
CA ILE A 553 -4.53 12.84 1.84
C ILE A 553 -3.58 14.01 1.51
N CYS A 554 -2.44 13.77 0.87
CA CYS A 554 -1.40 14.80 0.70
C CYS A 554 -1.82 15.96 -0.21
N ASP A 555 -2.29 15.64 -1.42
CA ASP A 555 -2.64 16.57 -2.49
C ASP A 555 -4.16 16.54 -2.73
N ALA A 556 -4.91 17.30 -1.91
CA ALA A 556 -6.38 17.41 -1.95
C ALA A 556 -6.98 17.84 -3.30
N THR A 557 -6.15 18.32 -4.24
CA THR A 557 -6.46 18.64 -5.64
C THR A 557 -5.20 18.43 -6.49
N ARG A 558 -5.17 17.43 -7.40
CA ARG A 558 -4.03 17.15 -8.29
C ARG A 558 -4.49 16.68 -9.68
N PRO A 559 -3.99 17.23 -10.80
CA PRO A 559 -2.95 18.26 -10.94
C PRO A 559 -3.40 19.63 -10.39
N LEU A 560 -2.49 20.56 -10.19
CA LEU A 560 -2.78 21.80 -9.48
C LEU A 560 -3.86 22.63 -10.19
N GLY A 561 -4.85 23.08 -9.42
CA GLY A 561 -6.03 23.78 -9.93
C GLY A 561 -7.18 22.86 -10.40
N ASN A 562 -6.99 21.54 -10.44
CA ASN A 562 -8.04 20.58 -10.79
C ASN A 562 -8.76 20.04 -9.54
N ALA A 563 -10.04 20.38 -9.39
CA ALA A 563 -10.87 19.90 -8.28
C ALA A 563 -11.52 18.51 -8.54
N THR A 564 -11.23 17.85 -9.66
CA THR A 564 -11.82 16.55 -10.03
C THR A 564 -11.05 15.36 -9.44
N TYR A 565 -9.74 15.51 -9.25
CA TYR A 565 -8.82 14.46 -8.83
C TYR A 565 -7.96 14.92 -7.65
N ALA A 566 -7.44 13.96 -6.89
CA ALA A 566 -6.60 14.16 -5.72
C ALA A 566 -5.55 13.04 -5.63
N ALA A 567 -4.54 13.19 -4.76
CA ALA A 567 -3.44 12.23 -4.63
C ALA A 567 -2.77 12.27 -3.23
N SER A 568 -1.88 11.32 -2.94
CA SER A 568 -1.18 11.18 -1.66
C SER A 568 0.08 10.26 -1.80
N SER A 569 0.59 9.71 -0.69
CA SER A 569 1.56 8.60 -0.61
C SER A 569 1.46 7.79 0.71
N GLY A 570 1.54 6.44 0.68
CA GLY A 570 1.38 5.56 1.85
C GLY A 570 1.15 4.06 1.56
N THR A 571 1.25 3.19 2.57
CA THR A 571 1.00 1.72 2.44
C THR A 571 -0.48 1.35 2.32
N SER A 572 -1.34 2.16 2.93
CA SER A 572 -2.80 2.15 2.79
C SER A 572 -3.34 2.31 1.36
N HIS A 573 -2.43 2.45 0.39
CA HIS A 573 -2.66 2.85 -0.99
C HIS A 573 -2.42 1.65 -1.92
N SER A 574 -1.35 0.91 -1.64
CA SER A 574 -1.15 -0.48 -2.10
C SER A 574 -2.27 -1.43 -1.64
N THR A 575 -2.89 -1.14 -0.48
CA THR A 575 -3.92 -1.97 0.16
C THR A 575 -5.21 -2.12 -0.67
N PRO A 576 -5.90 -1.05 -1.10
CA PRO A 576 -7.06 -1.16 -1.99
C PRO A 576 -6.70 -1.73 -3.36
N ALA A 577 -5.43 -1.61 -3.80
CA ALA A 577 -4.92 -2.25 -5.00
C ALA A 577 -5.11 -3.76 -4.89
N ILE A 578 -4.49 -4.36 -3.88
CA ILE A 578 -4.55 -5.79 -3.61
C ILE A 578 -5.98 -6.24 -3.28
N SER A 579 -6.81 -5.39 -2.66
CA SER A 579 -8.25 -5.66 -2.51
C SER A 579 -8.99 -5.74 -3.85
N GLY A 580 -8.68 -4.87 -4.81
CA GLY A 580 -9.22 -4.92 -6.16
C GLY A 580 -8.72 -6.12 -6.96
N VAL A 581 -7.43 -6.47 -6.84
CA VAL A 581 -6.86 -7.72 -7.38
C VAL A 581 -7.56 -8.94 -6.77
N ALA A 582 -7.81 -8.95 -5.46
CA ALA A 582 -8.56 -10.00 -4.79
C ALA A 582 -10.00 -10.10 -5.31
N SER A 583 -10.63 -8.98 -5.71
CA SER A 583 -11.96 -8.97 -6.33
C SER A 583 -11.95 -9.63 -7.73
N LEU A 584 -10.91 -9.40 -8.54
CA LEU A 584 -10.70 -10.11 -9.81
C LEU A 584 -10.43 -11.60 -9.58
N ALA A 585 -9.48 -11.94 -8.70
CA ALA A 585 -9.08 -13.30 -8.40
C ALA A 585 -10.23 -14.15 -7.82
N TRP A 586 -11.08 -13.57 -6.96
CA TRP A 586 -12.27 -14.24 -6.45
C TRP A 586 -13.21 -14.64 -7.59
N TRP A 587 -13.48 -13.73 -8.53
CA TRP A 587 -14.31 -14.02 -9.70
C TRP A 587 -13.68 -15.08 -10.60
N TRP A 588 -12.38 -14.97 -10.87
CA TRP A 588 -11.62 -15.91 -11.70
C TRP A 588 -11.69 -17.34 -11.16
N ILE A 589 -11.43 -17.54 -9.86
CA ILE A 589 -11.50 -18.84 -9.18
C ILE A 589 -12.93 -19.36 -9.12
N ALA A 590 -13.90 -18.55 -8.66
CA ALA A 590 -15.29 -18.96 -8.51
C ALA A 590 -15.97 -19.37 -9.84
N ASN A 591 -15.47 -18.86 -10.97
CA ASN A 591 -15.96 -19.18 -12.31
C ASN A 591 -15.02 -20.12 -13.09
N GLY A 592 -14.00 -20.71 -12.46
CA GLY A 592 -13.11 -21.71 -13.07
C GLY A 592 -12.33 -21.22 -14.30
N GLN A 593 -12.01 -19.92 -14.38
CA GLN A 593 -11.50 -19.27 -15.59
C GLN A 593 -10.03 -19.64 -15.91
N GLY A 594 -9.62 -19.56 -17.18
CA GLY A 594 -8.28 -19.96 -17.61
C GLY A 594 -8.07 -21.48 -17.59
N SER A 595 -7.10 -21.96 -16.81
CA SER A 595 -6.68 -23.37 -16.74
C SER A 595 -6.67 -23.92 -15.29
N LEU A 596 -7.76 -23.73 -14.55
CA LEU A 596 -7.88 -24.23 -13.18
C LEU A 596 -8.36 -25.68 -13.12
N ASP A 597 -7.71 -26.47 -12.26
CA ASP A 597 -8.18 -27.79 -11.80
C ASP A 597 -8.36 -27.73 -10.27
N PHE A 598 -9.38 -28.40 -9.72
CA PHE A 598 -9.73 -28.36 -8.30
C PHE A 598 -9.85 -29.78 -7.73
N GLU A 599 -9.55 -29.98 -6.44
CA GLU A 599 -9.70 -31.30 -5.81
C GLU A 599 -11.17 -31.76 -5.75
N ASP A 600 -12.05 -30.90 -5.24
CA ASP A 600 -13.49 -31.19 -5.04
C ASP A 600 -14.40 -30.44 -6.04
N GLY A 601 -13.82 -29.90 -7.11
CA GLY A 601 -14.51 -29.05 -8.09
C GLY A 601 -14.44 -27.54 -7.77
N PRO A 602 -14.90 -26.67 -8.70
CA PRO A 602 -14.83 -25.22 -8.53
C PRO A 602 -15.72 -24.74 -7.36
N PRO A 603 -15.18 -23.94 -6.42
CA PRO A 603 -15.92 -23.52 -5.23
C PRO A 603 -16.88 -22.38 -5.56
N SER A 604 -18.09 -22.42 -4.98
CA SER A 604 -19.04 -21.30 -5.08
C SER A 604 -18.59 -20.05 -4.33
N VAL A 605 -17.65 -20.19 -3.38
CA VAL A 605 -16.97 -19.10 -2.66
C VAL A 605 -15.52 -19.53 -2.40
N PRO A 606 -14.53 -18.90 -3.04
CA PRO A 606 -13.12 -18.99 -2.64
C PRO A 606 -12.93 -18.56 -1.17
N THR A 607 -12.17 -19.37 -0.42
CA THR A 607 -11.90 -19.18 1.02
C THR A 607 -10.83 -18.12 1.28
N PRO A 608 -10.75 -17.54 2.50
CA PRO A 608 -9.70 -16.58 2.84
C PRO A 608 -8.29 -17.15 2.66
N ALA A 609 -8.04 -18.39 3.09
CA ALA A 609 -6.76 -19.05 2.88
C ALA A 609 -6.46 -19.28 1.39
N LEU A 610 -7.44 -19.74 0.57
CA LEU A 610 -7.21 -19.91 -0.87
C LEU A 610 -6.87 -18.58 -1.54
N MET A 611 -7.58 -17.50 -1.17
CA MET A 611 -7.31 -16.16 -1.70
C MET A 611 -5.92 -15.65 -1.29
N LYS A 612 -5.49 -15.88 -0.04
CA LYS A 612 -4.16 -15.53 0.44
C LYS A 612 -3.07 -16.31 -0.31
N ALA A 613 -3.22 -17.63 -0.42
CA ALA A 613 -2.29 -18.49 -1.17
C ALA A 613 -2.24 -18.13 -2.68
N TRP A 614 -3.37 -17.76 -3.28
CA TRP A 614 -3.45 -17.37 -4.68
C TRP A 614 -2.70 -16.07 -4.99
N LEU A 615 -2.82 -15.06 -4.14
CA LEU A 615 -2.10 -13.79 -4.32
C LEU A 615 -0.59 -13.98 -4.12
N VAL A 616 -0.18 -14.82 -3.16
CA VAL A 616 1.23 -15.16 -2.87
C VAL A 616 1.87 -16.04 -3.95
N ALA A 617 1.10 -16.84 -4.69
CA ALA A 617 1.64 -17.78 -5.67
C ALA A 617 2.22 -17.15 -6.95
N HIS A 618 1.97 -15.85 -7.20
CA HIS A 618 2.31 -15.17 -8.46
C HIS A 618 3.13 -13.88 -8.25
N PRO A 619 4.35 -13.92 -7.67
CA PRO A 619 5.08 -12.70 -7.32
C PRO A 619 6.09 -12.23 -8.38
N VAL A 620 6.11 -10.90 -8.61
CA VAL A 620 7.33 -10.15 -8.93
C VAL A 620 8.18 -10.06 -7.66
N TRP A 621 9.45 -10.45 -7.76
CA TRP A 621 10.45 -10.23 -6.71
C TRP A 621 11.15 -8.90 -6.96
N LEU A 622 11.04 -7.97 -6.00
CA LEU A 622 11.58 -6.62 -6.11
C LEU A 622 13.09 -6.62 -5.81
N THR A 623 13.85 -5.92 -6.65
CA THR A 623 15.32 -5.95 -6.66
C THR A 623 15.99 -4.58 -6.45
N GLY A 624 15.20 -3.54 -6.21
CA GLY A 624 15.62 -2.15 -6.02
C GLY A 624 16.04 -1.77 -4.59
N GLU A 625 16.05 -0.47 -4.27
CA GLU A 625 16.39 0.00 -2.92
C GLU A 625 15.36 -0.48 -1.88
N GLY A 626 15.84 -0.86 -0.69
CA GLY A 626 15.00 -1.42 0.36
C GLY A 626 14.44 -2.82 0.06
N ALA A 627 14.84 -3.45 -1.04
CA ALA A 627 14.38 -4.74 -1.56
C ALA A 627 15.55 -5.76 -1.71
N ASN A 628 15.45 -6.67 -2.69
CA ASN A 628 16.53 -7.56 -3.15
C ASN A 628 17.04 -8.58 -2.11
N ASP A 629 16.18 -8.93 -1.16
CA ASP A 629 16.40 -9.89 -0.09
C ASP A 629 15.75 -11.25 -0.37
N ASP A 630 16.05 -12.25 0.46
CA ASP A 630 15.47 -13.60 0.36
C ASP A 630 13.95 -13.55 0.69
N LEU A 631 13.13 -14.23 -0.09
CA LEU A 631 11.69 -14.38 0.19
C LEU A 631 11.43 -15.54 1.18
N PRO A 632 10.43 -15.48 2.07
CA PRO A 632 9.61 -14.31 2.38
C PRO A 632 10.37 -13.23 3.16
N SER A 633 10.19 -11.99 2.71
CA SER A 633 10.92 -10.79 3.14
C SER A 633 10.11 -9.94 4.13
N ASN A 634 10.78 -9.42 5.16
CA ASN A 634 10.19 -8.43 6.07
C ASN A 634 10.00 -7.03 5.44
N ALA A 635 10.37 -6.82 4.17
CA ALA A 635 10.18 -5.59 3.41
C ALA A 635 9.13 -5.73 2.30
N GLN A 636 9.28 -6.75 1.44
CA GLN A 636 8.41 -6.98 0.28
C GLN A 636 7.40 -8.14 0.45
N GLY A 637 7.39 -8.80 1.61
CA GLY A 637 6.57 -9.98 1.85
C GLY A 637 6.99 -11.14 0.95
N PHE A 638 6.04 -11.76 0.25
CA PHE A 638 6.33 -12.73 -0.81
C PHE A 638 6.59 -12.07 -2.19
N GLY A 639 6.59 -10.73 -2.27
CA GLY A 639 6.71 -9.96 -3.50
C GLY A 639 5.40 -9.31 -3.92
N MET A 640 5.41 -8.64 -5.08
CA MET A 640 4.24 -7.96 -5.64
C MET A 640 3.45 -8.89 -6.55
N PRO A 641 2.12 -9.02 -6.41
CA PRO A 641 1.31 -9.84 -7.31
C PRO A 641 1.43 -9.40 -8.78
N GLU A 642 1.72 -10.36 -9.65
CA GLU A 642 1.92 -10.24 -11.09
C GLU A 642 0.70 -10.85 -11.80
N LEU A 643 -0.15 -10.01 -12.40
CA LEU A 643 -1.45 -10.48 -12.89
C LEU A 643 -1.41 -11.19 -14.25
N GLU A 644 -0.39 -11.02 -15.08
CA GLU A 644 -0.26 -11.77 -16.33
C GLU A 644 0.07 -13.25 -16.07
N ASP A 645 0.91 -13.61 -15.09
CA ASP A 645 1.02 -15.01 -14.63
C ASP A 645 -0.18 -15.46 -13.78
N MET A 646 -0.73 -14.60 -12.91
CA MET A 646 -1.90 -14.96 -12.08
C MET A 646 -3.08 -15.43 -12.95
N PHE A 647 -3.40 -14.66 -13.99
CA PHE A 647 -4.47 -14.98 -14.94
C PHE A 647 -3.95 -15.71 -16.19
N SER A 648 -2.72 -16.24 -16.15
CA SER A 648 -2.17 -17.07 -17.22
C SER A 648 -2.88 -18.42 -17.36
N ASP A 649 -2.83 -18.95 -18.58
CA ASP A 649 -3.29 -20.28 -18.94
C ASP A 649 -2.36 -21.42 -18.49
N THR A 650 -1.24 -21.11 -17.82
CA THR A 650 -0.43 -22.09 -17.09
C THR A 650 -1.35 -22.87 -16.13
N PRO A 651 -1.44 -24.21 -16.21
CA PRO A 651 -2.35 -24.97 -15.38
C PRO A 651 -2.09 -24.80 -13.88
N LYS A 652 -3.14 -24.50 -13.11
CA LYS A 652 -3.07 -24.26 -11.66
C LYS A 652 -4.02 -25.24 -10.97
N TRP A 653 -3.50 -26.04 -10.04
CA TRP A 653 -4.32 -26.94 -9.21
C TRP A 653 -4.58 -26.32 -7.83
N LEU A 654 -5.82 -26.45 -7.33
CA LEU A 654 -6.33 -25.73 -6.17
C LEU A 654 -7.04 -26.65 -5.15
N LEU A 655 -6.81 -26.38 -3.85
CA LEU A 655 -7.53 -26.97 -2.71
C LEU A 655 -8.07 -25.83 -1.83
N ASN A 656 -9.34 -25.88 -1.44
CA ASN A 656 -10.10 -24.76 -0.86
C ASN A 656 -10.65 -25.06 0.55
N GLU A 657 -9.78 -25.25 1.54
CA GLU A 657 -10.17 -25.60 2.93
C GLU A 657 -11.07 -26.87 3.03
N THR A 658 -10.98 -27.80 2.06
CA THR A 658 -11.80 -29.02 2.02
C THR A 658 -11.22 -30.21 2.78
N HIS A 659 -10.01 -30.07 3.34
CA HIS A 659 -9.33 -31.13 4.10
C HIS A 659 -8.96 -30.65 5.50
N VAL A 660 -9.49 -31.32 6.53
CA VAL A 660 -9.27 -31.01 7.95
C VAL A 660 -8.23 -31.97 8.54
N LEU A 661 -7.26 -31.43 9.27
CA LEU A 661 -6.31 -32.14 10.13
C LEU A 661 -6.82 -32.00 11.58
N GLY A 662 -7.06 -33.13 12.26
CA GLY A 662 -7.76 -33.17 13.55
C GLY A 662 -6.88 -33.51 14.76
N ALA A 663 -5.57 -33.69 14.55
CA ALA A 663 -4.62 -33.93 15.63
C ALA A 663 -3.19 -33.47 15.29
N SER A 664 -2.45 -33.04 16.30
CA SER A 664 -0.98 -32.92 16.26
C SER A 664 -0.36 -34.26 15.85
N GLY A 665 0.15 -34.33 14.61
CA GLY A 665 0.73 -35.52 13.99
C GLY A 665 0.02 -35.99 12.71
N ASP A 666 -1.16 -35.46 12.37
CA ASP A 666 -1.84 -35.75 11.09
C ASP A 666 -1.04 -35.21 9.88
N ALA A 667 -1.29 -35.76 8.69
CA ALA A 667 -0.65 -35.27 7.46
C ALA A 667 -1.48 -35.56 6.20
N TRP A 668 -1.41 -34.63 5.24
CA TRP A 668 -1.95 -34.76 3.88
C TRP A 668 -0.82 -34.89 2.86
N SER A 669 -1.07 -35.55 1.72
CA SER A 669 -0.12 -35.55 0.61
C SER A 669 -0.77 -35.79 -0.76
N ALA A 670 -0.20 -35.18 -1.80
CA ALA A 670 -0.52 -35.46 -3.20
C ALA A 670 0.75 -35.44 -4.07
N THR A 671 0.68 -36.07 -5.24
CA THR A 671 1.79 -36.11 -6.21
C THR A 671 1.35 -35.46 -7.51
N PHE A 672 2.24 -34.64 -8.06
CA PHE A 672 2.02 -33.81 -9.24
C PHE A 672 3.19 -33.96 -10.22
N GLU A 673 2.95 -33.60 -11.47
CA GLU A 673 4.01 -33.26 -12.43
C GLU A 673 3.87 -31.81 -12.89
N ALA A 674 5.00 -31.22 -13.31
CA ALA A 674 5.02 -29.87 -13.88
C ALA A 674 4.30 -29.88 -15.23
N ALA A 675 3.18 -29.16 -15.35
CA ALA A 675 2.32 -29.19 -16.52
C ALA A 675 3.04 -28.68 -17.78
N VAL A 676 3.79 -27.60 -17.63
CA VAL A 676 4.69 -26.98 -18.63
C VAL A 676 6.12 -27.10 -18.09
N PRO A 677 6.90 -28.14 -18.49
CA PRO A 677 8.19 -28.45 -17.85
C PRO A 677 9.27 -27.36 -17.91
N GLY A 678 9.11 -26.34 -18.76
CA GLY A 678 10.01 -25.19 -18.87
C GLY A 678 9.63 -23.99 -17.98
N ALA A 679 8.41 -23.92 -17.46
CA ALA A 679 7.96 -22.84 -16.59
C ALA A 679 8.26 -23.15 -15.10
N PRO A 680 8.33 -22.13 -14.21
CA PRO A 680 8.42 -22.34 -12.77
C PRO A 680 7.28 -23.19 -12.22
N VAL A 681 7.43 -23.73 -11.02
CA VAL A 681 6.35 -24.32 -10.22
C VAL A 681 6.27 -23.54 -8.92
N ARG A 682 5.11 -22.95 -8.63
CA ARG A 682 4.85 -22.15 -7.41
C ARG A 682 3.82 -22.89 -6.56
N ILE A 683 4.22 -23.30 -5.36
CA ILE A 683 3.39 -24.08 -4.43
C ILE A 683 3.24 -23.24 -3.17
N VAL A 684 2.00 -22.91 -2.79
CA VAL A 684 1.71 -22.11 -1.59
C VAL A 684 0.67 -22.83 -0.76
N LEU A 685 1.03 -23.09 0.50
CA LEU A 685 0.14 -23.49 1.59
C LEU A 685 -0.29 -22.21 2.32
N ALA A 686 -1.56 -22.10 2.68
CA ALA A 686 -2.04 -21.11 3.65
C ALA A 686 -3.16 -21.70 4.50
N TRP A 687 -3.33 -21.23 5.73
CA TRP A 687 -4.47 -21.60 6.58
C TRP A 687 -5.02 -20.41 7.36
N THR A 688 -6.33 -20.45 7.60
CA THR A 688 -7.01 -19.51 8.48
C THR A 688 -6.84 -20.01 9.93
N ASP A 689 -5.81 -19.52 10.62
CA ASP A 689 -5.35 -20.03 11.93
C ASP A 689 -6.25 -19.54 13.09
N ALA A 690 -6.41 -20.36 14.12
CA ALA A 690 -7.22 -20.06 15.31
C ALA A 690 -6.75 -18.77 16.02
N PRO A 691 -7.62 -17.86 16.50
CA PRO A 691 -7.20 -16.54 17.01
C PRO A 691 -6.22 -16.59 18.20
N GLY A 692 -5.08 -15.90 18.05
CA GLY A 692 -3.97 -15.88 19.01
C GLY A 692 -4.25 -15.06 20.28
N ALA A 693 -3.41 -15.22 21.30
CA ALA A 693 -3.52 -14.44 22.53
C ALA A 693 -2.90 -13.03 22.38
N ILE A 694 -3.54 -12.03 22.99
CA ILE A 694 -3.15 -10.62 22.85
C ILE A 694 -1.89 -10.29 23.65
N GLY A 695 -1.00 -9.46 23.09
CA GLY A 695 0.33 -9.21 23.63
C GLY A 695 1.26 -10.44 23.58
N THR A 696 0.96 -11.42 22.72
CA THR A 696 1.78 -12.62 22.52
C THR A 696 2.07 -12.87 21.05
N SER A 697 3.12 -13.67 20.83
CA SER A 697 3.34 -14.32 19.53
C SER A 697 2.09 -15.16 19.20
N PRO A 698 1.33 -14.84 18.15
CA PRO A 698 -0.09 -15.21 18.10
C PRO A 698 -0.35 -16.56 17.41
N GLN A 699 0.66 -17.27 16.92
CA GLN A 699 0.51 -18.57 16.27
C GLN A 699 -0.20 -19.57 17.18
N VAL A 700 -1.12 -20.36 16.63
CA VAL A 700 -1.81 -21.43 17.36
C VAL A 700 -1.57 -22.78 16.69
N ASN A 701 -2.10 -22.96 15.49
CA ASN A 701 -1.93 -24.18 14.70
C ASN A 701 -0.73 -24.02 13.75
N ASN A 702 0.20 -24.98 13.77
CA ASN A 702 1.40 -25.00 12.94
C ASN A 702 1.35 -26.16 11.93
N LEU A 703 1.42 -25.84 10.63
CA LEU A 703 1.40 -26.79 9.52
C LEU A 703 2.67 -26.64 8.66
N ASP A 704 3.53 -27.66 8.63
CA ASP A 704 4.76 -27.65 7.84
C ASP A 704 4.48 -28.10 6.38
N LEU A 705 4.98 -27.38 5.37
CA LEU A 705 4.95 -27.77 3.94
C LEU A 705 6.27 -28.45 3.53
N ASP A 706 6.18 -29.66 2.95
CA ASP A 706 7.32 -30.31 2.28
C ASP A 706 7.03 -30.64 0.82
N VAL A 707 8.04 -30.45 -0.03
CA VAL A 707 8.04 -30.92 -1.42
C VAL A 707 9.25 -31.82 -1.64
N THR A 708 8.97 -33.10 -1.85
CA THR A 708 9.99 -34.10 -2.19
C THR A 708 10.11 -34.25 -3.70
N ARG A 709 11.33 -34.07 -4.24
CA ARG A 709 11.64 -34.26 -5.67
C ARG A 709 12.96 -34.99 -5.87
N GLY A 710 12.88 -36.26 -6.30
CA GLY A 710 14.05 -37.13 -6.40
C GLY A 710 14.68 -37.40 -5.04
N SER A 711 15.91 -36.95 -4.84
CA SER A 711 16.60 -36.98 -3.54
C SER A 711 16.47 -35.69 -2.72
N ASN A 712 15.89 -34.63 -3.30
CA ASN A 712 15.76 -33.33 -2.65
C ASN A 712 14.45 -33.26 -1.86
N VAL A 713 14.51 -32.66 -0.69
CA VAL A 713 13.33 -32.17 0.05
C VAL A 713 13.49 -30.66 0.14
N TYR A 714 12.45 -29.93 -0.25
CA TYR A 714 12.32 -28.49 -0.07
C TYR A 714 11.31 -28.29 1.06
N LEU A 715 11.59 -27.37 1.98
CA LEU A 715 10.69 -26.95 3.05
C LEU A 715 10.11 -25.57 2.72
N GLY A 716 8.92 -25.28 3.22
CA GLY A 716 8.30 -23.97 3.02
C GLY A 716 9.16 -22.83 3.58
N ASN A 717 9.11 -21.69 2.90
CA ASN A 717 9.81 -20.46 3.24
C ASN A 717 11.37 -20.59 3.31
N HIS A 718 11.95 -21.73 2.90
CA HIS A 718 13.38 -21.93 2.77
C HIS A 718 13.90 -21.59 1.35
N LEU A 719 13.90 -20.31 1.00
CA LEU A 719 14.36 -19.80 -0.30
C LEU A 719 15.69 -19.06 -0.19
N SER A 720 16.31 -18.79 -1.34
CA SER A 720 17.26 -17.68 -1.49
C SER A 720 16.96 -16.89 -2.76
N GLY A 721 16.97 -15.56 -2.64
CA GLY A 721 16.16 -14.68 -3.48
C GLY A 721 14.73 -15.20 -3.56
N GLN A 722 14.23 -15.39 -4.79
CA GLN A 722 12.88 -15.92 -5.05
C GLN A 722 12.78 -17.45 -5.25
N TRP A 723 13.81 -18.24 -4.97
CA TRP A 723 13.85 -19.68 -5.30
C TRP A 723 14.14 -20.58 -4.10
N SER A 724 13.31 -21.62 -3.91
CA SER A 724 13.48 -22.61 -2.83
C SER A 724 14.76 -23.42 -2.98
N THR A 725 15.44 -23.65 -1.86
CA THR A 725 16.67 -24.47 -1.81
C THR A 725 16.42 -25.78 -1.03
N PRO A 726 17.15 -26.88 -1.31
CA PRO A 726 16.91 -28.15 -0.62
C PRO A 726 17.44 -28.12 0.82
N GLY A 727 16.65 -28.65 1.77
CA GLY A 727 16.96 -28.68 3.20
C GLY A 727 16.25 -27.58 3.98
N GLY A 728 16.92 -27.06 5.01
CA GLY A 728 16.39 -26.04 5.91
C GLY A 728 15.87 -26.58 7.25
N VAL A 729 14.95 -25.84 7.86
CA VAL A 729 14.17 -26.15 9.06
C VAL A 729 12.72 -25.71 8.77
N PRO A 730 11.67 -26.42 9.23
CA PRO A 730 10.27 -25.99 9.00
C PRO A 730 9.93 -24.63 9.62
N ASP A 731 8.97 -23.91 9.05
CA ASP A 731 8.60 -22.56 9.48
C ASP A 731 7.56 -22.60 10.60
N ALA A 732 8.05 -22.66 11.84
CA ALA A 732 7.20 -22.64 13.04
C ALA A 732 6.54 -21.27 13.33
N ALA A 733 6.57 -20.31 12.41
CA ALA A 733 6.11 -18.95 12.63
C ALA A 733 4.95 -18.50 11.70
N ASN A 734 4.96 -18.83 10.41
CA ASN A 734 4.05 -18.22 9.43
C ASN A 734 2.86 -19.12 9.07
N ASN A 735 1.63 -18.57 9.02
CA ASN A 735 0.43 -19.29 8.53
C ASN A 735 0.30 -19.32 6.99
N VAL A 736 1.43 -19.09 6.31
CA VAL A 736 1.62 -19.18 4.86
C VAL A 736 3.03 -19.73 4.63
N GLU A 737 3.13 -20.85 3.90
CA GLU A 737 4.40 -21.46 3.52
C GLU A 737 4.46 -21.58 1.98
N ALA A 738 5.54 -21.08 1.37
CA ALA A 738 5.77 -21.12 -0.07
C ALA A 738 6.98 -21.97 -0.46
N ILE A 739 6.83 -22.74 -1.55
CA ILE A 739 7.91 -23.43 -2.24
C ILE A 739 7.88 -23.05 -3.73
N PHE A 740 8.94 -22.38 -4.17
CA PHE A 740 9.10 -21.85 -5.52
C PHE A 740 10.25 -22.57 -6.23
N LEU A 741 9.93 -23.39 -7.22
CA LEU A 741 10.90 -24.18 -7.99
C LEU A 741 11.10 -23.58 -9.38
N PRO A 742 12.35 -23.42 -9.86
CA PRO A 742 12.62 -22.97 -11.22
C PRO A 742 12.23 -24.05 -12.25
N GLY A 743 11.91 -23.60 -13.47
CA GLY A 743 11.60 -24.48 -14.59
C GLY A 743 12.79 -25.30 -15.11
N GLY A 744 12.52 -26.25 -16.00
CA GLY A 744 13.53 -27.04 -16.72
C GLY A 744 13.85 -28.41 -16.10
N THR A 745 13.26 -28.76 -14.96
CA THR A 745 13.36 -30.11 -14.38
C THR A 745 12.05 -30.90 -14.64
N PRO A 746 12.07 -32.01 -15.41
CA PRO A 746 10.91 -32.87 -15.62
C PRO A 746 10.62 -33.84 -14.46
N GLY A 747 9.46 -34.50 -14.51
CA GLY A 747 9.10 -35.64 -13.66
C GLY A 747 8.49 -35.26 -12.29
N PRO A 748 7.90 -36.24 -11.59
CA PRO A 748 7.00 -35.99 -10.47
C PRO A 748 7.67 -35.48 -9.21
N PHE A 749 6.87 -34.78 -8.41
CA PHE A 749 7.16 -34.33 -7.06
C PHE A 749 5.96 -34.58 -6.15
N THR A 750 6.21 -34.88 -4.88
CA THR A 750 5.17 -35.08 -3.86
C THR A 750 5.14 -33.87 -2.94
N VAL A 751 3.97 -33.23 -2.85
CA VAL A 751 3.65 -32.17 -1.88
C VAL A 751 3.04 -32.82 -0.64
N ARG A 752 3.41 -32.37 0.56
CA ARG A 752 2.78 -32.79 1.82
C ARG A 752 2.56 -31.60 2.74
N VAL A 753 1.54 -31.71 3.58
CA VAL A 753 1.26 -30.79 4.68
C VAL A 753 1.22 -31.61 5.96
N HIS A 754 2.01 -31.24 6.97
CA HIS A 754 2.12 -31.96 8.24
C HIS A 754 1.62 -31.11 9.39
N ALA A 755 0.65 -31.60 10.17
CA ALA A 755 0.17 -30.94 11.38
C ALA A 755 1.19 -31.12 12.52
N LEU A 756 2.21 -30.25 12.59
CA LEU A 756 3.20 -30.33 13.67
C LEU A 756 2.56 -30.09 15.03
N ASN A 757 1.68 -29.09 15.13
CA ASN A 757 0.96 -28.75 16.35
C ASN A 757 -0.43 -28.20 16.02
N ILE A 758 -1.49 -28.95 16.37
CA ILE A 758 -2.85 -28.41 16.42
C ILE A 758 -3.17 -28.12 17.89
N ALA A 759 -3.42 -26.85 18.20
CA ALA A 759 -3.55 -26.35 19.56
C ALA A 759 -4.80 -25.48 19.81
N GLY A 760 -5.62 -25.24 18.79
CA GLY A 760 -6.91 -24.56 18.93
C GLY A 760 -7.84 -24.78 17.74
N ASP A 761 -9.07 -24.30 17.92
CA ASP A 761 -10.20 -24.42 16.99
C ASP A 761 -9.97 -23.55 15.74
N GLY A 762 -9.51 -24.18 14.66
CA GLY A 762 -9.39 -23.57 13.33
C GLY A 762 -10.66 -23.72 12.49
N VAL A 763 -11.53 -24.69 12.79
CA VAL A 763 -12.78 -24.98 12.05
C VAL A 763 -14.03 -24.74 12.94
N PRO A 764 -14.29 -23.49 13.36
CA PRO A 764 -15.29 -23.21 14.39
C PRO A 764 -16.71 -23.62 14.02
N GLY A 765 -17.53 -23.79 15.06
CA GLY A 765 -18.92 -24.23 14.93
C GLY A 765 -19.10 -25.75 14.81
N ASN A 766 -18.02 -26.53 14.88
CA ASN A 766 -18.08 -27.99 14.98
C ASN A 766 -17.97 -28.48 16.46
N ALA A 767 -17.57 -29.73 16.71
CA ALA A 767 -17.49 -30.32 18.05
C ALA A 767 -16.04 -30.61 18.52
N ASP A 768 -15.06 -30.51 17.63
CA ASP A 768 -13.63 -30.60 17.96
C ASP A 768 -13.07 -29.20 18.27
N PRO A 769 -12.41 -28.97 19.41
CA PRO A 769 -11.79 -27.68 19.74
C PRO A 769 -10.33 -27.56 19.26
N THR A 770 -9.87 -28.49 18.43
CA THR A 770 -8.45 -28.74 18.13
C THR A 770 -8.28 -29.30 16.70
N ASP A 771 -8.71 -28.53 15.70
CA ASP A 771 -8.58 -28.88 14.29
C ASP A 771 -8.09 -27.71 13.41
N GLN A 772 -7.66 -28.03 12.18
CA GLN A 772 -7.27 -27.04 11.18
C GLN A 772 -7.47 -27.58 9.76
N ASP A 773 -8.17 -26.83 8.92
CA ASP A 773 -8.09 -27.00 7.45
C ASP A 773 -7.14 -25.97 6.82
N PHE A 774 -6.81 -26.20 5.55
CA PHE A 774 -5.85 -25.39 4.81
C PHE A 774 -6.23 -25.29 3.33
N ALA A 775 -5.66 -24.31 2.64
CA ALA A 775 -5.73 -24.17 1.19
C ALA A 775 -4.35 -24.40 0.54
N ILE A 776 -4.35 -24.89 -0.70
CA ILE A 776 -3.14 -24.98 -1.53
C ILE A 776 -3.40 -24.36 -2.90
N VAL A 777 -2.44 -23.56 -3.36
CA VAL A 777 -2.29 -23.17 -4.75
C VAL A 777 -1.02 -23.79 -5.32
N CYS A 778 -1.17 -24.57 -6.39
CA CYS A 778 -0.07 -25.24 -7.08
C CYS A 778 -0.06 -24.78 -8.55
N SER A 779 0.65 -23.68 -8.82
CA SER A 779 0.81 -23.14 -10.18
C SER A 779 1.82 -23.97 -10.98
N ASN A 780 1.49 -24.19 -12.25
CA ASN A 780 2.15 -25.12 -13.17
C ASN A 780 2.08 -26.60 -12.73
N CYS A 781 1.03 -27.00 -12.02
CA CYS A 781 0.86 -28.37 -11.50
C CYS A 781 -0.29 -29.11 -12.20
N ALA A 782 -0.07 -30.39 -12.52
CA ALA A 782 -1.14 -31.30 -12.95
C ALA A 782 -1.05 -32.64 -12.19
N ARG A 783 -2.22 -33.18 -11.80
CA ARG A 783 -2.35 -34.52 -11.17
C ARG A 783 -2.59 -35.66 -12.17
N GLY A 784 -2.81 -35.35 -13.44
CA GLY A 784 -3.12 -36.31 -14.49
C GLY A 784 -3.30 -35.64 -15.85
N PRO A 785 -3.71 -36.39 -16.89
CA PRO A 785 -3.88 -35.86 -18.25
C PRO A 785 -4.93 -34.73 -18.30
N THR A 786 -4.52 -33.57 -18.80
CA THR A 786 -5.36 -32.36 -18.95
C THR A 786 -4.94 -31.61 -20.22
N PHE A 787 -5.52 -30.45 -20.54
CA PHE A 787 -5.11 -29.66 -21.70
C PHE A 787 -5.16 -28.15 -21.44
N VAL A 788 -4.29 -27.44 -22.17
CA VAL A 788 -4.37 -25.99 -22.37
C VAL A 788 -4.99 -25.72 -23.74
N PHE A 789 -5.81 -24.68 -23.82
CA PHE A 789 -6.45 -24.17 -25.03
C PHE A 789 -6.17 -22.67 -25.14
N ASP A 790 -5.95 -22.16 -26.36
CA ASP A 790 -5.54 -20.78 -26.62
C ASP A 790 -6.10 -20.30 -27.97
N VAL A 791 -6.36 -18.98 -28.07
CA VAL A 791 -7.08 -18.34 -29.17
C VAL A 791 -6.35 -17.07 -29.59
N LYS A 792 -5.85 -17.04 -30.83
CA LYS A 792 -5.02 -15.93 -31.32
C LYS A 792 -5.52 -15.36 -32.66
N PRO A 793 -5.53 -14.02 -32.83
CA PRO A 793 -5.18 -13.00 -31.84
C PRO A 793 -6.26 -12.82 -30.75
N GLN A 794 -5.85 -12.34 -29.57
CA GLN A 794 -6.75 -11.98 -28.46
C GLN A 794 -7.51 -10.66 -28.71
N GLN A 795 -6.98 -9.79 -29.58
CA GLN A 795 -7.67 -8.60 -30.11
C GLN A 795 -7.32 -8.42 -31.58
N GLN A 796 -8.30 -8.05 -32.42
CA GLN A 796 -8.08 -7.70 -33.82
C GLN A 796 -8.99 -6.57 -34.30
N SER A 797 -8.39 -5.57 -34.94
CA SER A 797 -9.11 -4.53 -35.68
C SER A 797 -9.31 -4.92 -37.14
N VAL A 798 -10.54 -4.86 -37.65
CA VAL A 798 -10.90 -5.31 -39.01
C VAL A 798 -11.83 -4.34 -39.71
N CYS A 799 -11.63 -4.11 -41.01
CA CYS A 799 -12.54 -3.33 -41.83
C CYS A 799 -13.50 -4.22 -42.63
N SER A 800 -14.81 -4.17 -42.36
CA SER A 800 -15.83 -4.95 -43.08
C SER A 800 -16.02 -4.53 -44.55
N ALA A 801 -15.56 -3.32 -44.92
CA ALA A 801 -15.55 -2.85 -46.31
C ALA A 801 -14.44 -3.47 -47.18
N THR A 802 -13.39 -4.05 -46.57
CA THR A 802 -12.26 -4.69 -47.28
C THR A 802 -12.07 -6.16 -46.93
N SER A 803 -12.62 -6.63 -45.80
CA SER A 803 -12.46 -7.97 -45.26
C SER A 803 -13.79 -8.71 -45.23
N ALA A 804 -13.86 -9.89 -45.86
CA ALA A 804 -15.08 -10.71 -45.89
C ALA A 804 -15.25 -11.59 -44.63
N SER A 805 -14.16 -11.91 -43.92
CA SER A 805 -14.18 -12.73 -42.70
C SER A 805 -12.96 -12.45 -41.80
N VAL A 806 -13.03 -12.87 -40.54
CA VAL A 806 -11.94 -12.81 -39.55
C VAL A 806 -11.49 -14.23 -39.20
N PRO A 807 -10.23 -14.62 -39.49
CA PRO A 807 -9.66 -15.88 -39.04
C PRO A 807 -9.02 -15.75 -37.65
N LEU A 808 -9.40 -16.65 -36.74
CA LEU A 808 -8.81 -16.85 -35.42
C LEU A 808 -8.14 -18.22 -35.39
N MET A 809 -6.85 -18.28 -35.04
CA MET A 809 -6.13 -19.52 -34.86
C MET A 809 -6.38 -20.05 -33.45
N LEU A 810 -6.99 -21.24 -33.35
CA LEU A 810 -7.19 -21.96 -32.11
C LEU A 810 -6.09 -23.01 -31.95
N SER A 811 -5.48 -23.11 -30.78
CA SER A 811 -4.44 -24.11 -30.50
C SER A 811 -4.74 -24.90 -29.24
N SER A 812 -4.29 -26.16 -29.22
CA SER A 812 -4.45 -27.07 -28.08
C SER A 812 -3.11 -27.70 -27.73
N LEU A 813 -2.80 -27.81 -26.43
CA LEU A 813 -1.60 -28.46 -25.93
C LEU A 813 -1.99 -29.56 -24.92
N PRO A 814 -1.74 -30.84 -25.22
CA PRO A 814 -2.02 -31.94 -24.31
C PRO A 814 -0.97 -31.99 -23.20
N ILE A 815 -1.45 -31.99 -21.96
CA ILE A 815 -0.64 -32.06 -20.74
C ILE A 815 -0.71 -33.49 -20.22
N LEU A 816 0.45 -34.05 -19.82
CA LEU A 816 0.60 -35.42 -19.30
C LEU A 816 -0.07 -36.52 -20.16
N GLY A 817 -0.07 -36.37 -21.49
CA GLY A 817 -0.57 -37.40 -22.42
C GLY A 817 -2.08 -37.43 -22.62
N PHE A 818 -2.74 -36.28 -22.62
CA PHE A 818 -4.18 -36.17 -22.90
C PHE A 818 -4.52 -36.47 -24.39
N GLU A 819 -5.35 -37.48 -24.65
CA GLU A 819 -5.67 -37.97 -26.00
C GLU A 819 -7.13 -37.70 -26.47
N VAL A 820 -8.00 -37.13 -25.63
CA VAL A 820 -9.44 -36.97 -25.94
C VAL A 820 -9.66 -35.77 -26.88
N PRO A 821 -10.30 -35.91 -28.06
CA PRO A 821 -10.58 -34.78 -28.96
C PRO A 821 -11.45 -33.68 -28.34
N LEU A 822 -11.14 -32.44 -28.68
CA LEU A 822 -11.77 -31.23 -28.16
C LEU A 822 -12.91 -30.79 -29.08
N SER A 823 -14.14 -30.83 -28.58
CA SER A 823 -15.29 -30.18 -29.24
C SER A 823 -15.19 -28.66 -29.04
N LEU A 824 -15.34 -27.91 -30.13
CA LEU A 824 -15.19 -26.45 -30.14
C LEU A 824 -16.55 -25.76 -30.32
N SER A 825 -16.75 -24.60 -29.68
CA SER A 825 -17.91 -23.73 -29.90
C SER A 825 -17.50 -22.26 -29.85
N VAL A 826 -18.37 -21.35 -30.32
CA VAL A 826 -18.18 -19.90 -30.15
C VAL A 826 -19.52 -19.19 -29.96
N GLU A 827 -19.55 -18.22 -29.04
CA GLU A 827 -20.65 -17.28 -28.83
C GLU A 827 -20.12 -15.83 -28.83
N GLY A 828 -21.02 -14.84 -28.91
CA GLY A 828 -20.65 -13.41 -28.85
C GLY A 828 -20.08 -12.80 -30.14
N ASN A 829 -20.07 -13.55 -31.25
CA ASN A 829 -19.71 -13.04 -32.58
C ASN A 829 -20.71 -11.97 -33.09
N PRO A 830 -20.28 -11.05 -33.99
CA PRO A 830 -21.11 -9.90 -34.36
C PRO A 830 -22.46 -10.32 -34.97
N PRO A 831 -23.60 -9.72 -34.55
CA PRO A 831 -24.92 -10.11 -35.06
C PRO A 831 -25.00 -10.02 -36.59
N GLY A 832 -25.42 -11.11 -37.23
CA GLY A 832 -25.49 -11.25 -38.69
C GLY A 832 -24.29 -11.98 -39.32
N THR A 833 -23.21 -12.23 -38.58
CA THR A 833 -22.06 -13.03 -39.05
C THR A 833 -22.32 -14.53 -39.00
N SER A 834 -21.57 -15.28 -39.81
CA SER A 834 -21.45 -16.74 -39.68
C SER A 834 -20.19 -17.11 -38.89
N ALA A 835 -20.18 -18.29 -38.25
CA ALA A 835 -19.02 -18.84 -37.56
C ALA A 835 -18.74 -20.25 -38.08
N THR A 836 -17.49 -20.53 -38.46
CA THR A 836 -17.10 -21.81 -39.09
C THR A 836 -15.75 -22.30 -38.57
N PHE A 837 -15.67 -23.57 -38.19
CA PHE A 837 -14.43 -24.21 -37.76
C PHE A 837 -13.87 -25.08 -38.90
N SER A 838 -12.57 -24.96 -39.16
CA SER A 838 -11.84 -25.79 -40.13
C SER A 838 -11.81 -27.28 -39.77
N VAL A 839 -11.74 -27.59 -38.47
CA VAL A 839 -11.88 -28.93 -37.90
C VAL A 839 -12.55 -28.85 -36.53
N ASN A 840 -13.55 -29.70 -36.28
CA ASN A 840 -14.27 -29.79 -35.02
C ASN A 840 -14.95 -31.18 -34.91
N PRO A 841 -14.68 -32.01 -33.88
CA PRO A 841 -13.69 -31.79 -32.83
C PRO A 841 -12.25 -31.81 -33.35
N VAL A 842 -11.35 -31.08 -32.70
CA VAL A 842 -9.91 -31.03 -33.00
C VAL A 842 -9.17 -32.07 -32.14
N ALA A 843 -8.13 -32.71 -32.69
CA ALA A 843 -7.29 -33.63 -31.92
C ALA A 843 -6.32 -32.85 -31.00
N PRO A 844 -6.00 -33.33 -29.78
CA PRO A 844 -5.07 -32.63 -28.90
C PRO A 844 -3.70 -32.46 -29.56
N GLY A 845 -3.09 -31.29 -29.39
CA GLY A 845 -1.80 -30.95 -30.02
C GLY A 845 -1.93 -30.49 -31.47
N SER A 846 -3.16 -30.45 -32.00
CA SER A 846 -3.47 -29.83 -33.29
C SER A 846 -4.03 -28.43 -33.12
N MET A 847 -3.98 -27.66 -34.21
CA MET A 847 -4.61 -26.34 -34.33
C MET A 847 -5.88 -26.45 -35.17
N ALA A 848 -6.78 -25.48 -35.02
CA ALA A 848 -7.97 -25.30 -35.84
C ALA A 848 -8.21 -23.81 -36.10
N ASP A 849 -8.43 -23.41 -37.35
CA ASP A 849 -8.95 -22.07 -37.65
C ASP A 849 -10.45 -22.00 -37.33
N LEU A 850 -10.86 -20.94 -36.63
CA LEU A 850 -12.24 -20.44 -36.54
C LEU A 850 -12.35 -19.19 -37.42
N ASN A 851 -13.24 -19.20 -38.41
CA ASN A 851 -13.46 -18.08 -39.31
C ASN A 851 -14.87 -17.48 -39.11
N ILE A 852 -14.90 -16.19 -38.76
CA ILE A 852 -16.12 -15.39 -38.59
C ILE A 852 -16.43 -14.68 -39.90
N GLY A 853 -17.43 -15.15 -40.64
CA GLY A 853 -17.79 -14.70 -41.99
C GLY A 853 -18.90 -13.64 -42.05
N ASP A 854 -19.20 -13.19 -43.27
CA ASP A 854 -20.33 -12.29 -43.57
C ASP A 854 -20.28 -10.92 -42.88
N LEU A 855 -19.06 -10.40 -42.62
CA LEU A 855 -18.82 -9.15 -41.86
C LEU A 855 -19.55 -7.92 -42.40
N ALA A 856 -19.86 -7.88 -43.70
CA ALA A 856 -20.62 -6.80 -44.33
C ALA A 856 -22.08 -6.70 -43.86
N ALA A 857 -22.60 -7.71 -43.16
CA ALA A 857 -23.91 -7.69 -42.51
C ALA A 857 -23.88 -7.16 -41.06
N ALA A 858 -22.69 -7.06 -40.44
CA ALA A 858 -22.52 -6.60 -39.07
C ALA A 858 -22.33 -5.09 -38.98
N ALA A 859 -22.75 -4.51 -37.85
CA ALA A 859 -22.49 -3.11 -37.54
C ALA A 859 -21.02 -2.90 -37.10
N ALA A 860 -20.53 -1.67 -37.22
CA ALA A 860 -19.25 -1.30 -36.62
C ALA A 860 -19.36 -1.25 -35.09
N GLY A 861 -18.32 -1.67 -34.38
CA GLY A 861 -18.27 -1.76 -32.93
C GLY A 861 -17.28 -2.81 -32.42
N ARG A 862 -17.04 -2.81 -31.10
CA ARG A 862 -16.24 -3.82 -30.40
C ARG A 862 -17.12 -5.01 -30.02
N TYR A 863 -16.72 -6.20 -30.42
CA TYR A 863 -17.39 -7.46 -30.10
C TYR A 863 -16.46 -8.38 -29.33
N ARG A 864 -16.96 -9.02 -28.26
CA ARG A 864 -16.19 -10.02 -27.50
C ARG A 864 -16.75 -11.41 -27.75
N MET A 865 -15.93 -12.25 -28.37
CA MET A 865 -16.26 -13.63 -28.70
C MET A 865 -15.74 -14.55 -27.61
N ALA A 866 -16.58 -15.47 -27.16
CA ALA A 866 -16.25 -16.54 -26.21
C ALA A 866 -16.09 -17.84 -26.99
N VAL A 867 -14.88 -18.40 -27.04
CA VAL A 867 -14.59 -19.67 -27.71
C VAL A 867 -14.38 -20.74 -26.63
N GLU A 868 -15.15 -21.82 -26.68
CA GLU A 868 -15.05 -22.94 -25.74
C GLU A 868 -14.38 -24.14 -26.39
N ALA A 869 -13.55 -24.85 -25.63
CA ALA A 869 -13.06 -26.17 -25.96
C ALA A 869 -13.39 -27.17 -24.83
N THR A 870 -14.12 -28.23 -25.18
CA THR A 870 -14.65 -29.22 -24.22
C THR A 870 -14.18 -30.63 -24.59
N ALA A 871 -13.48 -31.30 -23.67
CA ALA A 871 -12.97 -32.67 -23.83
C ALA A 871 -12.86 -33.41 -22.49
N GLY A 872 -13.26 -34.69 -22.44
CA GLY A 872 -13.03 -35.55 -21.28
C GLY A 872 -13.76 -35.16 -19.98
N GLY A 873 -14.68 -34.19 -20.03
CA GLY A 873 -15.32 -33.58 -18.85
C GLY A 873 -14.67 -32.26 -18.40
N ILE A 874 -13.53 -31.89 -18.99
CA ILE A 874 -12.87 -30.59 -18.82
C ILE A 874 -13.43 -29.61 -19.86
N VAL A 875 -13.69 -28.38 -19.43
CA VAL A 875 -14.13 -27.24 -20.25
C VAL A 875 -13.09 -26.13 -20.10
N ARG A 876 -12.66 -25.53 -21.22
CA ARG A 876 -11.75 -24.37 -21.24
C ARG A 876 -12.33 -23.31 -22.16
N THR A 877 -12.66 -22.13 -21.61
CA THR A 877 -13.17 -20.98 -22.37
C THR A 877 -12.10 -19.93 -22.53
N ARG A 878 -12.02 -19.31 -23.71
CA ARG A 878 -11.10 -18.21 -24.06
C ARG A 878 -11.83 -17.11 -24.79
N TYR A 879 -11.26 -15.91 -24.81
CA TYR A 879 -11.89 -14.74 -25.40
C TYR A 879 -11.04 -14.12 -26.51
N SER A 880 -11.70 -13.51 -27.48
CA SER A 880 -11.07 -12.68 -28.52
C SER A 880 -11.95 -11.44 -28.78
N LEU A 881 -11.33 -10.27 -28.81
CA LEU A 881 -11.96 -8.99 -29.11
C LEU A 881 -11.84 -8.70 -30.61
N LEU A 882 -12.96 -8.35 -31.24
CA LEU A 882 -13.05 -7.91 -32.63
C LEU A 882 -13.54 -6.45 -32.67
N ASP A 883 -12.62 -5.54 -32.97
CA ASP A 883 -12.92 -4.14 -33.25
C ASP A 883 -13.27 -4.00 -34.73
N LEU A 884 -14.56 -4.02 -35.05
CA LEU A 884 -15.07 -4.01 -36.42
C LEU A 884 -15.36 -2.57 -36.88
N PHE A 885 -14.75 -2.18 -37.99
CA PHE A 885 -14.92 -0.87 -38.63
C PHE A 885 -15.60 -1.00 -39.99
N SER A 886 -16.37 0.01 -40.38
CA SER A 886 -17.16 0.02 -41.63
C SER A 886 -16.70 1.08 -42.64
N ALA A 887 -15.97 2.10 -42.19
CA ALA A 887 -15.37 3.14 -43.00
C ALA A 887 -14.11 3.69 -42.32
N SER A 888 -13.25 4.36 -43.09
CA SER A 888 -12.15 5.19 -42.55
C SER A 888 -12.73 6.31 -41.66
N PRO A 889 -11.98 6.87 -40.70
CA PRO A 889 -12.57 7.78 -39.72
C PRO A 889 -13.03 9.12 -40.31
N SER A 890 -13.88 9.85 -39.59
CA SER A 890 -14.41 11.14 -40.05
C SER A 890 -13.44 12.31 -39.87
N ALA A 891 -13.63 13.40 -40.62
CA ALA A 891 -13.00 14.68 -40.28
C ALA A 891 -13.42 15.14 -38.86
N PHE A 892 -12.56 15.95 -38.24
CA PHE A 892 -12.66 16.45 -36.86
C PHE A 892 -11.86 17.76 -36.74
N GLU A 893 -12.05 18.53 -35.66
CA GLU A 893 -11.37 19.82 -35.44
C GLU A 893 -10.37 19.76 -34.28
N LEU A 894 -9.32 20.59 -34.35
CA LEU A 894 -8.35 20.82 -33.27
C LEU A 894 -8.91 21.85 -32.27
N VAL A 895 -8.66 21.67 -30.97
CA VAL A 895 -9.30 22.45 -29.89
C VAL A 895 -8.29 23.24 -29.06
N VAL A 896 -7.21 22.62 -28.57
CA VAL A 896 -6.14 23.28 -27.79
C VAL A 896 -4.77 22.83 -28.31
N PRO A 897 -3.77 23.71 -28.43
CA PRO A 897 -3.85 25.17 -28.40
C PRO A 897 -4.69 25.73 -29.56
N VAL A 898 -5.44 26.79 -29.30
CA VAL A 898 -6.19 27.51 -30.35
C VAL A 898 -5.22 28.06 -31.40
N ALA A 899 -5.61 28.05 -32.67
CA ALA A 899 -4.72 28.42 -33.76
C ALA A 899 -4.23 29.88 -33.63
N GLY A 900 -2.91 30.06 -33.54
CA GLY A 900 -2.24 31.34 -33.30
C GLY A 900 -2.03 31.69 -31.82
N ALA A 901 -2.24 30.76 -30.88
CA ALA A 901 -2.01 31.01 -29.45
C ALA A 901 -0.54 31.38 -29.15
N GLY A 902 -0.33 32.47 -28.40
CA GLY A 902 0.99 32.84 -27.88
C GLY A 902 1.14 32.49 -26.39
N ASN A 903 2.39 32.48 -25.89
CA ASN A 903 2.74 32.13 -24.51
C ASN A 903 2.26 30.74 -24.07
N VAL A 904 2.22 29.80 -25.00
CA VAL A 904 1.91 28.39 -24.73
C VAL A 904 3.08 27.73 -24.01
N ASP A 905 2.83 26.77 -23.12
CA ASP A 905 3.91 26.09 -22.40
C ASP A 905 4.88 25.34 -23.35
N ARG A 906 6.07 25.01 -22.86
CA ARG A 906 7.09 24.25 -23.60
C ARG A 906 6.80 22.74 -23.67
N GLN A 907 5.88 22.23 -22.85
CA GLN A 907 5.35 20.87 -22.87
C GLN A 907 3.81 20.91 -22.98
N PRO A 908 3.26 21.47 -24.08
CA PRO A 908 1.84 21.81 -24.14
C PRO A 908 0.91 20.60 -24.15
N LEU A 909 -0.27 20.75 -23.55
CA LEU A 909 -1.42 19.89 -23.82
C LEU A 909 -2.00 20.23 -25.21
N LEU A 910 -1.99 19.24 -26.09
CA LEU A 910 -2.71 19.24 -27.36
C LEU A 910 -4.05 18.52 -27.18
N SER A 911 -5.10 18.95 -27.85
CA SER A 911 -6.42 18.30 -27.77
C SER A 911 -7.32 18.57 -28.98
N TRP A 912 -8.18 17.62 -29.33
CA TRP A 912 -9.00 17.63 -30.55
C TRP A 912 -10.35 16.93 -30.36
N GLN A 913 -11.29 17.15 -31.27
CA GLN A 913 -12.59 16.46 -31.27
C GLN A 913 -12.44 14.97 -31.64
N ALA A 914 -13.21 14.09 -31.00
CA ALA A 914 -13.25 12.68 -31.34
C ALA A 914 -13.72 12.45 -32.79
N SER A 915 -12.92 11.72 -33.58
CA SER A 915 -13.27 11.29 -34.93
C SER A 915 -14.11 10.01 -34.89
N ALA A 916 -15.21 9.97 -35.64
CA ALA A 916 -16.10 8.81 -35.66
C ALA A 916 -15.40 7.60 -36.31
N GLN A 917 -15.46 6.45 -35.64
CA GLN A 917 -14.77 5.20 -36.00
C GLN A 917 -13.22 5.27 -35.93
N ALA A 918 -12.61 6.28 -35.30
CA ALA A 918 -11.16 6.23 -35.02
C ALA A 918 -10.81 5.14 -34.00
N ALA A 919 -9.62 4.56 -34.16
CA ALA A 919 -8.98 3.64 -33.22
C ALA A 919 -7.73 4.26 -32.56
N SER A 920 -7.02 5.13 -33.29
CA SER A 920 -5.91 5.95 -32.78
C SER A 920 -5.80 7.28 -33.54
N TYR A 921 -4.92 8.15 -33.07
CA TYR A 921 -4.58 9.45 -33.63
C TYR A 921 -3.07 9.62 -33.67
N ARG A 922 -2.53 10.03 -34.82
CA ARG A 922 -1.13 10.44 -34.99
C ARG A 922 -1.01 11.95 -34.90
N ILE A 923 -0.15 12.41 -34.01
CA ILE A 923 0.19 13.81 -33.76
C ILE A 923 1.53 14.12 -34.42
N GLU A 924 1.66 15.29 -35.03
CA GLU A 924 2.93 15.83 -35.54
C GLU A 924 3.04 17.32 -35.18
N ILE A 925 4.23 17.75 -34.75
CA ILE A 925 4.60 19.16 -34.52
C ILE A 925 5.87 19.48 -35.30
N ALA A 926 5.88 20.60 -36.01
CA ALA A 926 7.01 21.06 -36.83
C ALA A 926 7.34 22.54 -36.60
N ARG A 927 8.59 22.95 -36.90
CA ARG A 927 8.96 24.38 -36.95
C ARG A 927 8.43 25.11 -38.19
N ASP A 928 7.88 24.38 -39.17
CA ASP A 928 7.40 24.93 -40.43
C ASP A 928 6.02 24.41 -40.83
N ALA A 929 5.26 25.24 -41.56
CA ALA A 929 3.87 24.95 -41.95
C ALA A 929 3.73 23.84 -43.02
N ALA A 930 4.82 23.38 -43.65
CA ALA A 930 4.82 22.27 -44.59
C ALA A 930 5.22 20.93 -43.94
N PHE A 931 5.58 20.94 -42.65
CA PHE A 931 6.03 19.77 -41.87
C PHE A 931 7.24 19.07 -42.50
N ALA A 932 8.25 19.87 -42.87
CA ALA A 932 9.56 19.40 -43.31
C ALA A 932 10.56 19.23 -42.14
N ASP A 933 10.43 20.04 -41.08
CA ASP A 933 11.20 19.96 -39.83
C ASP A 933 10.27 19.56 -38.67
N ILE A 934 9.89 18.28 -38.63
CA ILE A 934 9.08 17.69 -37.55
C ILE A 934 9.97 17.51 -36.31
N VAL A 935 9.62 18.19 -35.22
CA VAL A 935 10.33 18.16 -33.93
C VAL A 935 9.70 17.21 -32.92
N TYR A 936 8.44 16.85 -33.11
CA TYR A 936 7.72 15.90 -32.26
C TYR A 936 6.69 15.11 -33.08
N SER A 937 6.58 13.81 -32.81
CA SER A 937 5.47 13.00 -33.31
C SER A 937 5.20 11.83 -32.36
N ALA A 938 3.93 11.50 -32.19
CA ALA A 938 3.43 10.44 -31.32
C ALA A 938 2.14 9.85 -31.90
N GLU A 939 1.75 8.66 -31.45
CA GLU A 939 0.39 8.12 -31.66
C GLU A 939 -0.26 7.81 -30.31
N THR A 940 -1.56 8.09 -30.18
CA THR A 940 -2.36 7.86 -28.97
C THR A 940 -3.76 7.35 -29.33
N GLN A 941 -4.44 6.71 -28.38
CA GLN A 941 -5.86 6.37 -28.48
C GLN A 941 -6.77 7.46 -27.90
N ALA A 942 -6.21 8.42 -27.16
CA ALA A 942 -6.93 9.53 -26.57
C ALA A 942 -7.28 10.62 -27.60
N THR A 943 -8.12 11.57 -27.19
CA THR A 943 -8.44 12.82 -27.90
C THR A 943 -7.51 13.98 -27.47
N SER A 944 -6.45 13.64 -26.73
CA SER A 944 -5.49 14.53 -26.08
C SER A 944 -4.07 13.99 -26.19
N HIS A 945 -3.09 14.87 -26.07
CA HIS A 945 -1.68 14.49 -25.93
C HIS A 945 -0.87 15.58 -25.20
N VAL A 946 -0.18 15.27 -24.11
CA VAL A 946 0.82 16.18 -23.50
C VAL A 946 2.18 15.98 -24.16
N VAL A 947 2.78 17.05 -24.70
CA VAL A 947 4.07 16.97 -25.39
C VAL A 947 5.21 16.76 -24.40
N GLU A 948 5.74 15.55 -24.36
CA GLU A 948 6.80 15.14 -23.41
C GLU A 948 8.10 15.94 -23.60
N SER A 949 8.48 16.23 -24.85
CA SER A 949 9.71 16.96 -25.19
C SER A 949 9.58 18.47 -24.97
N ARG A 950 10.44 19.05 -24.12
CA ARG A 950 10.52 20.52 -23.92
C ARG A 950 10.92 21.25 -25.21
N LEU A 951 9.93 21.82 -25.88
CA LEU A 951 10.07 22.70 -27.05
C LEU A 951 10.94 23.94 -26.75
N GLU A 952 11.42 24.66 -27.75
CA GLU A 952 12.27 25.85 -27.57
C GLU A 952 11.47 27.05 -27.02
N TYR A 953 12.12 28.01 -26.35
CA TYR A 953 11.47 29.26 -25.89
C TYR A 953 11.11 30.17 -27.07
N ALA A 954 10.07 30.99 -26.92
CA ALA A 954 9.64 32.03 -27.86
C ALA A 954 9.51 31.59 -29.34
N THR A 955 9.25 30.29 -29.58
CA THR A 955 9.35 29.66 -30.89
C THR A 955 7.97 29.31 -31.43
N LEU A 956 7.72 29.66 -32.69
CA LEU A 956 6.51 29.33 -33.43
C LEU A 956 6.55 27.88 -33.92
N TYR A 957 5.56 27.09 -33.54
CA TYR A 957 5.36 25.72 -34.00
C TYR A 957 4.03 25.57 -34.73
N PHE A 958 3.98 24.61 -35.64
CA PHE A 958 2.80 24.17 -36.39
C PHE A 958 2.48 22.75 -35.98
N TRP A 959 1.20 22.42 -35.77
CA TRP A 959 0.78 21.09 -35.36
C TRP A 959 -0.47 20.61 -36.11
N ARG A 960 -0.58 19.28 -36.23
CA ARG A 960 -1.68 18.60 -36.93
C ARG A 960 -1.94 17.23 -36.31
N VAL A 961 -3.13 16.69 -36.56
CA VAL A 961 -3.53 15.35 -36.13
C VAL A 961 -4.16 14.60 -37.30
N THR A 962 -3.92 13.30 -37.38
CA THR A 962 -4.55 12.37 -38.35
C THR A 962 -5.18 11.23 -37.56
N ALA A 963 -6.45 10.88 -37.78
CA ALA A 963 -7.08 9.75 -37.09
C ALA A 963 -7.00 8.48 -37.96
N LEU A 964 -6.84 7.31 -37.34
CA LEU A 964 -6.55 6.04 -37.99
C LEU A 964 -7.54 4.96 -37.55
N ASN A 965 -7.87 4.02 -38.44
CA ASN A 965 -8.47 2.73 -38.11
C ASN A 965 -8.12 1.65 -39.16
N ALA A 966 -8.65 0.43 -39.01
CA ALA A 966 -8.42 -0.68 -39.95
C ALA A 966 -8.96 -0.44 -41.38
N CYS A 967 -9.81 0.57 -41.59
CA CYS A 967 -10.28 1.02 -42.90
C CYS A 967 -9.43 2.18 -43.49
N GLY A 968 -8.40 2.66 -42.80
CA GLY A 968 -7.49 3.71 -43.27
C GLY A 968 -7.43 4.95 -42.37
N GLU A 969 -6.86 6.02 -42.91
CA GLU A 969 -6.65 7.30 -42.20
C GLU A 969 -7.69 8.36 -42.64
N THR A 970 -7.88 9.38 -41.80
CA THR A 970 -8.58 10.61 -42.19
C THR A 970 -7.76 11.38 -43.23
N PRO A 971 -8.37 12.29 -44.00
CA PRO A 971 -7.67 13.50 -44.40
C PRO A 971 -7.04 14.16 -43.16
N VAL A 972 -5.80 14.63 -43.29
CA VAL A 972 -5.09 15.33 -42.21
C VAL A 972 -5.91 16.52 -41.71
N SER A 973 -5.88 16.80 -40.40
CA SER A 973 -6.59 17.95 -39.82
C SER A 973 -6.20 19.27 -40.48
N ALA A 974 -7.02 20.31 -40.27
CA ALA A 974 -6.52 21.67 -40.43
C ALA A 974 -5.26 21.87 -39.58
N VAL A 975 -4.24 22.53 -40.14
CA VAL A 975 -3.01 22.86 -39.42
C VAL A 975 -3.28 24.02 -38.48
N ALA A 976 -2.98 23.83 -37.19
CA ALA A 976 -2.95 24.90 -36.21
C ALA A 976 -1.50 25.29 -35.88
N SER A 977 -1.33 26.39 -35.15
CA SER A 977 -0.01 26.87 -34.72
C SER A 977 -0.07 27.51 -33.35
N PHE A 978 1.08 27.56 -32.66
CA PHE A 978 1.25 28.26 -31.41
C PHE A 978 2.69 28.76 -31.23
N THR A 979 2.89 29.77 -30.39
CA THR A 979 4.21 30.26 -29.98
C THR A 979 4.42 29.98 -28.49
N THR A 980 5.55 29.37 -28.15
CA THR A 980 5.91 29.05 -26.76
C THR A 980 6.20 30.30 -25.91
N THR A 981 6.21 30.13 -24.59
CA THR A 981 6.56 31.18 -23.61
C THR A 981 7.94 31.83 -23.88
N PRO A 982 8.11 33.13 -23.54
CA PRO A 982 9.41 33.79 -23.54
C PRO A 982 10.31 33.27 -22.40
N VAL A 983 11.57 33.71 -22.38
CA VAL A 983 12.49 33.44 -21.27
C VAL A 983 11.99 34.15 -19.99
N PRO A 984 12.07 33.54 -18.79
CA PRO A 984 11.67 34.20 -17.55
C PRO A 984 12.37 35.56 -17.35
N GLY A 985 11.59 36.60 -17.06
CA GLY A 985 12.07 37.99 -16.95
C GLY A 985 11.96 38.81 -18.24
N GLU A 986 11.81 38.18 -19.41
CA GLU A 986 11.50 38.86 -20.67
C GLU A 986 9.98 39.01 -20.87
N CYS A 987 9.57 40.07 -21.58
CA CYS A 987 8.16 40.33 -21.83
C CYS A 987 7.62 39.52 -23.03
N PRO A 988 6.37 39.02 -22.95
CA PRO A 988 5.67 38.40 -24.08
C PRO A 988 5.70 39.21 -25.37
N THR A 989 5.76 38.51 -26.51
CA THR A 989 5.73 39.10 -27.85
C THR A 989 4.53 40.03 -28.01
N GLY A 990 4.79 41.32 -28.27
CA GLY A 990 3.74 42.36 -28.34
C GLY A 990 3.57 43.20 -27.07
N THR A 991 4.39 42.99 -26.03
CA THR A 991 4.45 43.82 -24.82
C THR A 991 5.87 44.33 -24.55
N THR A 992 6.02 45.36 -23.72
CA THR A 992 7.30 45.96 -23.31
C THR A 992 7.40 46.10 -21.79
N ALA A 993 8.62 46.04 -21.26
CA ALA A 993 8.87 46.07 -19.83
C ALA A 993 8.68 47.47 -19.24
N ALA A 994 7.85 47.58 -18.19
CA ALA A 994 7.57 48.81 -17.46
C ALA A 994 7.97 48.66 -15.99
N ALA A 995 8.92 49.47 -15.51
CA ALA A 995 9.32 49.45 -14.10
C ALA A 995 8.24 50.10 -13.22
N SER A 996 7.78 49.35 -12.21
CA SER A 996 6.87 49.82 -11.15
C SER A 996 7.62 50.26 -9.89
N TYR A 997 8.83 49.73 -9.65
CA TYR A 997 9.79 50.16 -8.63
C TYR A 997 11.23 49.88 -9.07
N SER A 998 12.19 50.66 -8.58
CA SER A 998 13.63 50.43 -8.76
C SER A 998 14.43 51.15 -7.68
N ASN A 999 15.40 50.45 -7.06
CA ASN A 999 16.36 51.01 -6.12
C ASN A 999 17.72 50.32 -6.30
N ASP A 1000 18.71 51.10 -6.72
CA ASP A 1000 20.11 50.73 -7.00
C ASP A 1000 21.05 51.04 -5.82
N PHE A 1001 20.49 51.45 -4.67
CA PHE A 1001 21.18 51.78 -3.41
C PHE A 1001 22.33 52.81 -3.46
N GLU A 1002 22.62 53.40 -4.62
CA GLU A 1002 23.54 54.53 -4.81
C GLU A 1002 23.03 55.84 -4.18
N ALA A 1003 21.73 55.92 -3.91
CA ALA A 1003 21.08 57.00 -3.19
C ALA A 1003 20.87 56.67 -1.71
N ALA A 1004 20.62 57.69 -0.87
CA ALA A 1004 20.31 57.49 0.53
C ALA A 1004 18.89 56.91 0.71
N SER A 1005 18.76 55.58 0.61
CA SER A 1005 17.54 54.77 0.71
C SER A 1005 16.94 54.75 2.12
N THR A 1006 16.51 55.94 2.55
CA THR A 1006 15.90 56.26 3.84
C THR A 1006 14.41 55.88 3.93
N ASP A 1007 13.85 55.40 2.82
CA ASP A 1007 12.53 54.78 2.65
C ASP A 1007 12.52 53.30 3.05
N TRP A 1008 13.67 52.63 2.99
CA TRP A 1008 13.87 51.29 3.53
C TRP A 1008 14.03 51.33 5.06
N THR A 1009 13.46 50.33 5.74
CA THR A 1009 13.41 50.27 7.21
C THR A 1009 14.06 49.00 7.73
N THR A 1010 14.88 49.11 8.78
CA THR A 1010 15.60 47.97 9.35
C THR A 1010 15.16 47.68 10.79
N THR A 1011 14.94 46.41 11.12
CA THR A 1011 14.37 45.96 12.41
C THR A 1011 14.95 44.61 12.86
N GLY A 1012 14.65 44.21 14.10
CA GLY A 1012 14.99 42.89 14.64
C GLY A 1012 16.17 42.88 15.62
N SER A 1013 16.62 41.68 16.00
CA SER A 1013 17.65 41.47 17.04
C SER A 1013 19.03 41.27 16.43
N PHE A 1014 20.03 41.99 16.98
CA PHE A 1014 21.39 42.09 16.45
C PHE A 1014 21.43 42.51 14.96
N ASN A 1015 20.48 43.36 14.56
CA ASN A 1015 20.37 43.90 13.21
C ASN A 1015 21.59 44.77 12.83
N THR A 1016 22.24 44.42 11.71
CA THR A 1016 23.39 45.12 11.12
C THR A 1016 23.13 45.72 9.74
N TRP A 1017 21.92 45.57 9.19
CA TRP A 1017 21.57 46.00 7.83
C TRP A 1017 21.93 47.48 7.58
N ALA A 1018 22.91 47.72 6.70
CA ALA A 1018 23.38 49.05 6.32
C ALA A 1018 23.93 49.09 4.88
N LEU A 1019 23.97 50.27 4.26
CA LEU A 1019 24.65 50.49 2.98
C LEU A 1019 26.17 50.30 3.14
N SER A 1020 26.77 49.54 2.22
CA SER A 1020 28.18 49.13 2.26
C SER A 1020 28.82 49.26 0.88
N SER A 1021 30.01 49.85 0.81
CA SER A 1021 30.84 49.90 -0.40
C SER A 1021 31.92 48.80 -0.44
N ALA A 1022 31.76 47.75 0.38
CA ALA A 1022 32.66 46.60 0.36
C ALA A 1022 32.46 45.71 -0.88
N ARG A 1023 31.21 45.59 -1.34
CA ARG A 1023 30.78 44.92 -2.59
C ARG A 1023 29.54 45.65 -3.09
N ALA A 1024 29.39 45.70 -4.40
CA ALA A 1024 28.16 46.04 -5.12
C ALA A 1024 28.15 45.25 -6.45
N HIS A 1025 26.98 45.05 -7.04
CA HIS A 1025 26.79 44.43 -8.34
C HIS A 1025 26.85 45.49 -9.44
N SER A 1026 26.08 46.57 -9.29
CA SER A 1026 26.22 47.80 -10.06
C SER A 1026 26.78 48.93 -9.18
N GLY A 1027 26.79 50.17 -9.66
CA GLY A 1027 27.12 51.34 -8.85
C GLY A 1027 28.43 51.26 -8.04
N THR A 1028 28.32 51.53 -6.73
CA THR A 1028 29.40 51.63 -5.73
C THR A 1028 28.98 51.18 -4.32
N GLN A 1029 27.68 50.97 -4.05
CA GLN A 1029 27.13 50.59 -2.75
C GLN A 1029 25.99 49.57 -2.87
N ALA A 1030 25.99 48.53 -2.01
CA ALA A 1030 24.86 47.60 -1.84
C ALA A 1030 24.40 47.56 -0.36
N PHE A 1031 23.20 47.05 -0.10
CA PHE A 1031 22.70 46.87 1.28
C PHE A 1031 23.24 45.55 1.86
N LEU A 1032 23.94 45.61 2.99
CA LEU A 1032 24.61 44.48 3.62
C LEU A 1032 24.00 44.16 4.99
N GLY A 1033 23.55 42.92 5.18
CA GLY A 1033 23.32 42.31 6.48
C GLY A 1033 24.50 41.37 6.81
N GLN A 1034 25.21 41.62 7.91
CA GLN A 1034 26.39 40.85 8.30
C GLN A 1034 26.04 39.51 8.93
N ASP A 1035 26.86 38.51 8.63
CA ASP A 1035 26.71 37.15 9.13
C ASP A 1035 27.33 37.00 10.52
N LEU A 1036 26.49 36.97 11.56
CA LEU A 1036 26.90 37.06 12.95
C LEU A 1036 27.03 35.70 13.63
N ALA A 1037 28.18 35.46 14.24
CA ALA A 1037 28.46 34.38 15.21
C ALA A 1037 27.74 34.56 16.56
N ASN A 1038 26.48 35.00 16.53
CA ASN A 1038 25.55 35.19 17.63
C ASN A 1038 24.12 35.17 17.04
N ILE A 1039 23.19 34.52 17.74
CA ILE A 1039 21.80 34.33 17.29
C ILE A 1039 21.17 35.68 16.89
N SER A 1040 20.89 35.87 15.60
CA SER A 1040 20.36 37.13 15.06
C SER A 1040 19.09 36.93 14.22
N ASP A 1041 18.24 37.96 14.17
CA ASP A 1041 17.03 38.00 13.34
C ASP A 1041 16.95 39.43 12.78
N GLN A 1042 17.58 39.64 11.62
CA GLN A 1042 17.90 40.94 11.05
C GLN A 1042 17.01 41.18 9.82
N ARG A 1043 16.22 42.25 9.81
CA ARG A 1043 15.18 42.45 8.80
C ARG A 1043 15.33 43.80 8.10
N LEU A 1044 15.38 43.78 6.78
CA LEU A 1044 15.39 44.94 5.88
C LEU A 1044 14.09 44.94 5.07
N ALA A 1045 13.21 45.94 5.25
CA ALA A 1045 11.89 46.01 4.63
C ALA A 1045 11.74 47.26 3.74
N SER A 1046 11.12 47.08 2.57
CA SER A 1046 10.93 48.08 1.53
C SER A 1046 9.88 49.15 1.91
N PRO A 1047 9.85 50.29 1.19
CA PRO A 1047 8.62 51.09 1.07
C PRO A 1047 7.45 50.27 0.50
N PRO A 1048 6.20 50.76 0.57
CA PRO A 1048 5.09 50.20 -0.18
C PRO A 1048 5.31 50.31 -1.69
N ILE A 1049 5.12 49.21 -2.41
CA ILE A 1049 5.25 49.11 -3.87
C ILE A 1049 3.87 48.76 -4.44
N SER A 1050 3.31 49.64 -5.28
CA SER A 1050 2.03 49.38 -5.94
C SER A 1050 2.23 48.62 -7.24
N LEU A 1051 1.61 47.44 -7.35
CA LEU A 1051 1.70 46.57 -8.52
C LEU A 1051 0.55 46.87 -9.49
N PRO A 1052 0.80 47.14 -10.78
CA PRO A 1052 -0.27 47.40 -11.75
C PRO A 1052 -1.18 46.18 -11.95
N ALA A 1053 -2.49 46.43 -12.09
CA ALA A 1053 -3.44 45.39 -12.47
C ALA A 1053 -3.41 45.17 -14.00
N GLY A 1054 -3.44 43.91 -14.44
CA GLY A 1054 -3.57 43.56 -15.86
C GLY A 1054 -2.31 43.76 -16.72
N GLN A 1055 -1.12 43.82 -16.11
CA GLN A 1055 0.17 43.93 -16.81
C GLN A 1055 1.09 42.76 -16.44
N ALA A 1056 0.72 41.55 -16.86
CA ALA A 1056 1.45 40.32 -16.56
C ALA A 1056 2.48 39.97 -17.66
N PRO A 1057 3.62 39.33 -17.31
CA PRO A 1057 4.04 38.95 -15.96
C PRO A 1057 4.52 40.15 -15.13
N LEU A 1058 4.23 40.08 -13.83
CA LEU A 1058 4.82 40.92 -12.78
C LEU A 1058 6.03 40.21 -12.17
N ILE A 1059 7.20 40.84 -12.26
CA ILE A 1059 8.48 40.29 -11.80
C ILE A 1059 9.13 41.24 -10.81
N LEU A 1060 9.53 40.72 -9.65
CA LEU A 1060 10.58 41.30 -8.82
C LEU A 1060 11.93 40.70 -9.28
N GLU A 1061 12.88 41.58 -9.55
CA GLU A 1061 14.27 41.29 -9.89
C GLU A 1061 15.15 41.88 -8.78
N PHE A 1062 16.16 41.16 -8.33
CA PHE A 1062 17.23 41.72 -7.51
C PHE A 1062 18.51 40.90 -7.68
N TRP A 1063 19.65 41.48 -7.32
CA TRP A 1063 20.94 40.80 -7.25
C TRP A 1063 21.33 40.57 -5.79
N SER A 1064 21.94 39.42 -5.51
CA SER A 1064 22.50 39.15 -4.18
C SER A 1064 23.78 38.32 -4.22
N HIS A 1065 24.68 38.59 -3.29
CA HIS A 1065 25.93 37.86 -3.07
C HIS A 1065 25.94 37.39 -1.62
N GLN A 1066 26.25 36.13 -1.38
CA GLN A 1066 26.18 35.51 -0.05
C GLN A 1066 27.57 35.11 0.46
N THR A 1067 27.77 35.26 1.76
CA THR A 1067 28.87 34.67 2.51
C THR A 1067 28.27 34.27 3.86
N LEU A 1068 27.50 33.17 3.85
CA LEU A 1068 26.64 32.69 4.94
C LEU A 1068 26.91 31.20 5.17
N GLU A 1069 26.92 30.74 6.43
CA GLU A 1069 27.25 29.34 6.75
C GLU A 1069 26.24 28.33 6.19
N ASP A 1070 26.72 27.50 5.26
CA ASP A 1070 25.95 26.49 4.54
C ASP A 1070 26.19 25.07 5.09
N ARG A 1071 25.42 24.11 4.55
CA ARG A 1071 25.60 22.68 4.81
C ARG A 1071 25.06 21.85 3.66
N ILE A 1072 25.39 20.56 3.66
CA ILE A 1072 24.74 19.60 2.76
C ILE A 1072 23.23 19.61 3.06
N GLY A 1073 22.41 19.93 2.06
CA GLY A 1073 20.94 19.99 2.15
C GLY A 1073 20.38 21.17 2.95
N GLY A 1074 20.99 22.35 2.87
CA GLY A 1074 20.42 23.62 3.37
C GLY A 1074 21.43 24.52 4.08
N CYS A 1075 20.97 25.29 5.06
CA CYS A 1075 21.77 26.34 5.70
C CYS A 1075 21.94 26.12 7.22
N TYR A 1076 22.93 26.76 7.83
CA TYR A 1076 22.97 27.07 9.26
C TYR A 1076 22.58 28.54 9.49
N ASP A 1077 23.20 29.43 8.72
CA ASP A 1077 22.88 30.86 8.63
C ASP A 1077 22.25 31.15 7.26
N GLY A 1078 21.17 31.94 7.20
CA GLY A 1078 20.40 32.04 5.97
C GLY A 1078 19.59 33.32 5.83
N ALA A 1079 19.48 33.78 4.58
CA ALA A 1079 18.62 34.90 4.19
C ALA A 1079 17.39 34.40 3.43
N LEU A 1080 16.23 35.01 3.69
CA LEU A 1080 14.98 34.69 2.99
C LEU A 1080 14.17 35.93 2.67
N LEU A 1081 13.24 35.80 1.73
CA LEU A 1081 12.34 36.86 1.28
C LEU A 1081 10.93 36.64 1.84
N GLU A 1082 10.39 37.69 2.46
CA GLU A 1082 9.01 37.76 2.93
C GLU A 1082 8.26 38.88 2.19
N ILE A 1083 6.96 38.69 1.99
CA ILE A 1083 6.04 39.64 1.37
C ILE A 1083 4.85 39.93 2.29
N SER A 1084 4.33 41.14 2.20
CA SER A 1084 3.23 41.68 2.99
C SER A 1084 2.25 42.40 2.09
N THR A 1085 0.94 42.19 2.28
CA THR A 1085 -0.15 42.91 1.60
C THR A 1085 -0.93 43.86 2.51
N ASP A 1086 -0.57 43.96 3.79
CA ASP A 1086 -1.29 44.71 4.83
C ASP A 1086 -0.45 45.84 5.48
N ASP A 1087 0.39 46.49 4.66
CA ASP A 1087 1.37 47.52 5.06
C ASP A 1087 2.43 47.07 6.10
N GLY A 1088 2.60 45.76 6.29
CA GLY A 1088 3.65 45.15 7.10
C GLY A 1088 3.18 44.69 8.49
N ILE A 1089 1.87 44.52 8.68
CA ILE A 1089 1.28 43.97 9.91
C ILE A 1089 1.52 42.46 9.98
N SER A 1090 1.33 41.74 8.87
CA SER A 1090 1.64 40.32 8.71
C SER A 1090 2.59 40.09 7.53
N TRP A 1091 3.27 38.95 7.54
CA TRP A 1091 4.33 38.63 6.58
C TRP A 1091 4.31 37.14 6.26
N SER A 1092 4.28 36.79 4.97
CA SER A 1092 4.45 35.44 4.47
C SER A 1092 5.83 35.30 3.81
N GLN A 1093 6.48 34.15 3.97
CA GLN A 1093 7.66 33.84 3.15
C GLN A 1093 7.21 33.64 1.69
N VAL A 1094 7.96 34.21 0.74
CA VAL A 1094 7.82 33.90 -0.69
C VAL A 1094 8.21 32.44 -0.89
N PRO A 1095 7.32 31.55 -1.37
CA PRO A 1095 7.63 30.14 -1.56
C PRO A 1095 8.59 29.93 -2.74
N ASP A 1096 9.32 28.82 -2.72
CA ASP A 1096 10.34 28.52 -3.73
C ASP A 1096 9.78 28.46 -5.16
N GLY A 1097 8.54 27.96 -5.33
CA GLY A 1097 7.81 27.98 -6.61
C GLY A 1097 7.42 29.37 -7.14
N GLN A 1098 7.69 30.46 -6.41
CA GLN A 1098 7.65 31.84 -6.95
C GLN A 1098 9.04 32.36 -7.35
N LEU A 1099 10.13 31.69 -6.99
CA LEU A 1099 11.51 32.03 -7.37
C LEU A 1099 11.83 31.44 -8.75
N LEU A 1100 11.41 32.13 -9.80
CA LEU A 1100 11.56 31.74 -11.22
C LEU A 1100 13.03 31.57 -11.64
N VAL A 1101 13.93 32.32 -10.99
CA VAL A 1101 15.40 32.16 -11.06
C VAL A 1101 15.95 32.48 -9.67
N GLY A 1102 16.95 31.72 -9.20
CA GLY A 1102 17.56 31.94 -7.88
C GLY A 1102 16.75 31.36 -6.71
N GLY A 1103 16.34 30.09 -6.82
CA GLY A 1103 15.70 29.35 -5.73
C GLY A 1103 16.54 29.25 -4.45
N TYR A 1104 15.92 28.80 -3.36
CA TYR A 1104 16.59 28.62 -2.06
C TYR A 1104 17.53 27.40 -2.04
N ASP A 1105 18.56 27.44 -1.19
CA ASP A 1105 19.56 26.36 -1.03
C ASP A 1105 19.07 25.22 -0.12
N GLY A 1106 18.00 25.46 0.62
CA GLY A 1106 17.36 24.49 1.50
C GLY A 1106 17.02 25.06 2.88
N PRO A 1107 16.56 24.22 3.82
CA PRO A 1107 16.06 24.69 5.09
C PRO A 1107 17.19 25.09 6.04
N ILE A 1108 17.00 26.20 6.75
CA ILE A 1108 17.83 26.59 7.90
C ILE A 1108 17.75 25.51 8.98
N SER A 1109 18.91 25.11 9.51
CA SER A 1109 19.06 24.04 10.50
C SER A 1109 18.15 24.20 11.73
N THR A 1110 17.55 23.10 12.17
CA THR A 1110 16.78 23.03 13.43
C THR A 1110 17.65 22.97 14.68
N SER A 1111 18.96 22.73 14.50
CA SER A 1111 19.96 22.83 15.57
C SER A 1111 20.41 24.29 15.79
N PHE A 1112 21.26 24.52 16.80
CA PHE A 1112 21.98 25.79 17.05
C PHE A 1112 21.14 27.06 17.25
N ASN A 1113 19.81 26.92 17.36
CA ASN A 1113 18.84 27.93 17.78
C ASN A 1113 18.59 29.10 16.82
N ASN A 1114 18.89 28.96 15.53
CA ASN A 1114 18.56 29.97 14.52
C ASN A 1114 17.05 30.35 14.58
N PRO A 1115 16.67 31.64 14.58
CA PRO A 1115 15.28 32.09 14.74
C PRO A 1115 14.42 31.99 13.46
N ALA A 1116 15.01 31.54 12.34
CA ALA A 1116 14.30 31.16 11.12
C ALA A 1116 14.42 29.66 10.77
N ARG A 1117 14.92 28.82 11.71
CA ARG A 1117 15.02 27.37 11.53
C ARG A 1117 13.78 26.70 10.93
N GLY A 1118 13.99 25.77 10.01
CA GLY A 1118 12.94 25.09 9.24
C GLY A 1118 12.32 25.93 8.12
N LYS A 1119 12.73 27.19 7.93
CA LYS A 1119 12.41 27.98 6.72
C LYS A 1119 13.45 27.74 5.64
N GLN A 1120 13.02 27.74 4.39
CA GLN A 1120 13.93 27.75 3.24
C GLN A 1120 14.71 29.07 3.21
N ALA A 1121 15.98 29.04 2.78
CA ALA A 1121 16.83 30.23 2.70
C ALA A 1121 17.93 30.10 1.64
N TRP A 1122 18.51 31.24 1.28
CA TRP A 1122 19.76 31.33 0.54
C TRP A 1122 20.95 31.30 1.51
N CYS A 1123 22.01 30.57 1.14
CA CYS A 1123 23.29 30.54 1.84
C CYS A 1123 24.46 30.20 0.88
N GLY A 1124 25.67 30.07 1.40
CA GLY A 1124 26.87 29.75 0.62
C GLY A 1124 28.09 30.55 1.05
N ASP A 1125 29.24 29.90 1.17
CA ASP A 1125 30.45 30.47 1.78
C ASP A 1125 31.70 30.40 0.86
N PRO A 1126 31.89 31.36 -0.07
CA PRO A 1126 30.94 32.37 -0.54
C PRO A 1126 30.22 31.95 -1.82
N ARG A 1127 29.08 32.58 -2.12
CA ARG A 1127 28.45 32.60 -3.45
C ARG A 1127 28.51 34.01 -4.04
N ASP A 1128 28.99 34.09 -5.29
CA ASP A 1128 29.11 35.33 -6.05
C ASP A 1128 27.74 35.86 -6.52
N TRP A 1129 27.70 37.08 -7.05
CA TRP A 1129 26.48 37.79 -7.45
C TRP A 1129 25.56 36.95 -8.32
N THR A 1130 24.35 36.71 -7.80
CA THR A 1130 23.30 35.88 -8.40
C THR A 1130 22.03 36.73 -8.59
N GLN A 1131 21.53 36.78 -9.82
CA GLN A 1131 20.24 37.38 -10.15
C GLN A 1131 19.11 36.47 -9.63
N THR A 1132 18.15 37.05 -8.92
CA THR A 1132 16.95 36.36 -8.46
C THR A 1132 15.73 37.00 -9.12
N LEU A 1133 14.87 36.18 -9.74
CA LEU A 1133 13.62 36.61 -10.36
C LEU A 1133 12.44 35.97 -9.64
N VAL A 1134 11.47 36.79 -9.24
CA VAL A 1134 10.34 36.39 -8.39
C VAL A 1134 9.03 36.77 -9.06
N GLY A 1135 8.14 35.79 -9.26
CA GLY A 1135 6.81 36.00 -9.83
C GLY A 1135 5.85 36.66 -8.83
N LEU A 1136 5.30 37.82 -9.18
CA LEU A 1136 4.40 38.63 -8.34
C LEU A 1136 2.97 38.74 -8.89
N ASP A 1137 2.60 37.99 -9.94
CA ASP A 1137 1.27 38.07 -10.57
C ASP A 1137 0.09 37.81 -9.62
N GLY A 1138 0.27 36.95 -8.61
CA GLY A 1138 -0.72 36.73 -7.55
C GLY A 1138 -1.04 37.97 -6.68
N TYR A 1139 -0.22 39.02 -6.79
CA TYR A 1139 -0.36 40.29 -6.08
C TYR A 1139 -0.75 41.45 -7.02
N ALA A 1140 -1.09 41.18 -8.29
CA ALA A 1140 -1.47 42.21 -9.27
C ALA A 1140 -2.59 43.15 -8.76
N GLY A 1141 -2.40 44.46 -8.93
CA GLY A 1141 -3.34 45.48 -8.45
C GLY A 1141 -3.26 45.79 -6.94
N GLN A 1142 -2.41 45.10 -6.17
CA GLN A 1142 -2.22 45.34 -4.74
C GLN A 1142 -1.01 46.25 -4.47
N THR A 1143 -0.97 46.86 -3.28
CA THR A 1143 0.25 47.50 -2.76
C THR A 1143 0.92 46.52 -1.79
N VAL A 1144 2.16 46.13 -2.08
CA VAL A 1144 2.93 45.16 -1.30
C VAL A 1144 4.11 45.81 -0.58
N ARG A 1145 4.66 45.12 0.41
CA ARG A 1145 6.03 45.35 0.91
C ARG A 1145 6.85 44.08 0.82
N LEU A 1146 8.13 44.23 0.53
CA LEU A 1146 9.14 43.17 0.49
C LEU A 1146 10.01 43.26 1.74
N ARG A 1147 10.46 42.13 2.28
CA ARG A 1147 11.37 42.09 3.42
C ARG A 1147 12.39 40.98 3.28
N PHE A 1148 13.66 41.38 3.28
CA PHE A 1148 14.80 40.47 3.36
C PHE A 1148 15.11 40.21 4.84
N ARG A 1149 15.04 38.95 5.25
CA ARG A 1149 15.27 38.51 6.63
C ARG A 1149 16.48 37.59 6.66
N LEU A 1150 17.58 38.11 7.20
CA LEU A 1150 18.79 37.36 7.51
C LEU A 1150 18.69 36.86 8.95
N ALA A 1151 18.86 35.57 9.17
CA ALA A 1151 18.81 34.95 10.49
C ALA A 1151 20.02 34.04 10.68
N THR A 1152 20.71 34.19 11.82
CA THR A 1152 21.96 33.48 12.12
C THR A 1152 21.91 32.73 13.45
N ASP A 1153 22.84 31.80 13.66
CA ASP A 1153 22.90 30.87 14.78
C ASP A 1153 23.91 31.29 15.89
N SER A 1154 24.11 30.42 16.88
CA SER A 1154 24.97 30.66 18.05
C SER A 1154 26.48 30.41 17.89
N SER A 1155 26.95 29.94 16.72
CA SER A 1155 28.29 29.35 16.54
C SER A 1155 29.25 30.19 15.71
N THR A 1156 28.97 30.34 14.41
CA THR A 1156 29.93 30.79 13.40
C THR A 1156 29.39 32.01 12.67
N GLY A 1157 30.24 32.73 11.94
CA GLY A 1157 29.79 33.92 11.21
C GLY A 1157 30.91 34.56 10.38
N ARG A 1158 30.54 35.16 9.25
CA ARG A 1158 31.47 35.68 8.23
C ARG A 1158 31.73 37.20 8.28
N VAL A 1159 31.40 37.88 9.38
CA VAL A 1159 31.73 39.30 9.65
C VAL A 1159 33.14 39.66 9.16
N PRO A 1160 33.32 40.71 8.32
CA PRO A 1160 32.37 41.77 8.00
C PRO A 1160 31.41 41.49 6.83
N ASP A 1161 31.54 40.36 6.14
CA ASP A 1161 30.68 39.96 5.03
C ASP A 1161 29.35 39.33 5.54
N GLY A 1162 28.49 38.91 4.62
CA GLY A 1162 27.18 38.31 4.91
C GLY A 1162 26.29 38.26 3.66
N PHE A 1163 25.03 38.68 3.78
CA PHE A 1163 24.13 38.83 2.63
C PHE A 1163 24.16 40.25 2.10
N TYR A 1164 24.61 40.42 0.85
CA TYR A 1164 24.50 41.66 0.10
C TYR A 1164 23.26 41.62 -0.80
N LEU A 1165 22.53 42.74 -0.87
CA LEU A 1165 21.36 42.97 -1.71
C LEU A 1165 21.59 44.20 -2.59
N ASP A 1166 21.32 44.07 -3.88
CA ASP A 1166 21.55 45.13 -4.87
C ASP A 1166 20.52 45.12 -6.02
N ASP A 1167 20.46 46.22 -6.80
CA ASP A 1167 19.64 46.39 -8.01
C ASP A 1167 18.18 45.89 -7.88
N VAL A 1168 17.50 46.28 -6.80
CA VAL A 1168 16.12 45.82 -6.52
C VAL A 1168 15.12 46.53 -7.43
N ARG A 1169 14.47 45.78 -8.32
CA ARG A 1169 13.52 46.27 -9.32
C ARG A 1169 12.22 45.47 -9.29
N VAL A 1170 11.09 46.14 -9.47
CA VAL A 1170 9.82 45.49 -9.77
C VAL A 1170 9.34 46.00 -11.12
N GLN A 1171 9.02 45.09 -12.04
CA GLN A 1171 8.56 45.41 -13.39
C GLN A 1171 7.32 44.60 -13.79
N SER A 1172 6.55 45.18 -14.70
CA SER A 1172 5.40 44.57 -15.37
C SER A 1172 5.65 44.52 -16.88
N CYS A 1173 4.84 43.76 -17.60
CA CYS A 1173 4.80 43.81 -19.06
C CYS A 1173 3.51 44.50 -19.53
N ALA A 1174 3.66 45.60 -20.25
CA ALA A 1174 2.57 46.43 -20.74
C ALA A 1174 2.47 46.37 -22.27
N SER A 1175 1.26 46.43 -22.82
CA SER A 1175 1.08 46.67 -24.25
C SER A 1175 1.67 48.05 -24.63
N PRO A 1176 2.29 48.20 -25.82
CA PRO A 1176 2.61 49.51 -26.37
C PRO A 1176 1.39 50.44 -26.37
N ALA A 1177 1.61 51.73 -26.13
CA ALA A 1177 0.57 52.72 -26.31
C ALA A 1177 0.15 52.75 -27.80
N ASP A 1178 -1.15 52.75 -28.05
CA ASP A 1178 -1.70 52.74 -29.42
C ASP A 1178 -1.52 54.13 -30.05
N GLU A 1179 -0.37 54.35 -30.70
CA GLU A 1179 0.08 55.67 -31.19
C GLU A 1179 -0.93 56.37 -32.11
N ILE A 1180 -1.85 55.62 -32.73
CA ILE A 1180 -2.95 56.13 -33.57
C ILE A 1180 -3.84 57.14 -32.82
N PHE A 1181 -3.95 57.04 -31.49
CA PHE A 1181 -4.82 57.92 -30.68
C PHE A 1181 -4.07 58.93 -29.81
N ALA A 1182 -2.73 58.93 -29.82
CA ALA A 1182 -1.93 59.83 -28.98
C ALA A 1182 -2.06 61.33 -29.35
N ASP A 1183 -2.38 61.61 -30.62
CA ASP A 1183 -2.47 62.97 -31.18
C ASP A 1183 -3.82 63.67 -30.92
N GLY A 1184 -4.78 62.99 -30.27
CA GLY A 1184 -6.08 63.58 -29.89
C GLY A 1184 -7.08 63.76 -31.04
N PHE A 1185 -7.16 62.78 -31.93
CA PHE A 1185 -8.13 62.74 -33.04
C PHE A 1185 -9.30 61.80 -32.70
N ASP A 1186 -10.39 62.37 -32.18
CA ASP A 1186 -11.74 61.76 -32.11
C ASP A 1186 -12.52 62.00 -33.43
#